data_AF-A0A1G4AJ62-F1
#
_entry.id   AF-A0A1G4AJ62-F1
#
_cell.length_a   1.000
_cell.length_b   1.000
_cell.length_c   1.000
_cell.angle_alpha   90.00
_cell.angle_beta   90.00
_cell.angle_gamma   90.00
#
_symmetry.space_group_name_H-M   'P 1'
#
loop_
_entity.id
_entity.type
_entity.pdbx_description
1 polymer ?
#
loop_
_entity_poly.entity_id
_entity_poly.type
_entity_poly.pdbx_seq_one_letter_code
_entity_poly.pdbx_strand_id
1 'polypeptide(L)'
;FTAIIFGLAAGRYSVEIDVAELVHRAAGLRPMDVFFGKTALALNYDIFKEAGGYARAARITGTIDYEDPAPFHPVAFRFAGRKDAAIFNAIRVEDAGGRVVAYLNAQTLRAAELPGAEVVPEVKEPPIYPDPSQPLERRVGDLIRRMSLREKITQMLDEAPAIERLGVPEYGYWNECLHGVARAGTATVFPQAIAMAATWDVPLFREIAGVIGTEARAKYHDAIGRGNHGRYYGLTFWTPNINIFRDPRWGRGQETYGEDPFLTARLGVAFIQGLQGDDPRYYRAVACAKHFAVHSGPEPLRHEFDATPSERDFYDTYLPHFEAAVREGGVGAVMGAYNRVYGESASASPLLLLDLLRKQWGFQGQVVSDCGAINDIWMGHALVATPEEAVARAVKNGCDLECGYMYYALASALRRGLLTVDDIDRALRHSLNLRFRMGMLDPDAMVPYARITMAELNSPDHAALALQTARKSIALLKNTGALPLDRAHLKRLAVIGANADSVPMLLGNYNGVPLHPVTILQGIKDAAGPGLEVVHAAGGPLAVRPGEIFGEESPAFQEALAGARSADAVIFVGGIDAQLEGEEMKVPFDGFAGGDRTRIELPAPQTALLRALHATGKPVIFVNCSGSAIAMPWEADNL
;
A
#
# COMPACT_ATOMS: atom_id res chain seq x y z
N PHE A 1 18.13 27.69 -9.67
CA PHE A 1 17.33 26.94 -8.68
C PHE A 1 17.15 25.52 -9.20
N THR A 2 16.61 24.63 -8.37
CA THR A 2 16.31 23.25 -8.76
C THR A 2 14.82 23.02 -8.62
N ALA A 3 14.21 22.40 -9.61
CA ALA A 3 12.85 21.92 -9.58
C ALA A 3 12.88 20.40 -9.40
N ILE A 4 12.18 19.89 -8.39
CA ILE A 4 12.22 18.46 -8.03
C ILE A 4 10.86 17.83 -8.37
N ILE A 5 10.92 16.68 -9.03
CA ILE A 5 9.80 15.79 -9.31
C ILE A 5 10.04 14.51 -8.52
N PHE A 6 9.03 14.01 -7.81
CA PHE A 6 9.13 12.77 -7.06
C PHE A 6 8.40 11.63 -7.79
N GLY A 7 8.79 10.38 -7.50
CA GLY A 7 8.04 9.20 -7.92
C GLY A 7 8.08 8.86 -9.42
N LEU A 8 9.07 9.35 -10.16
CA LEU A 8 9.30 8.90 -11.55
C LEU A 8 9.94 7.50 -11.52
N ALA A 9 9.39 6.52 -12.24
CA ALA A 9 9.99 5.19 -12.35
C ALA A 9 11.24 5.20 -13.24
N ALA A 10 12.09 4.17 -13.15
CA ALA A 10 13.17 4.01 -14.13
C ALA A 10 12.59 3.90 -15.55
N GLY A 11 13.13 4.66 -16.50
CA GLY A 11 12.63 4.68 -17.86
C GLY A 11 13.11 5.86 -18.69
N ARG A 12 12.64 5.89 -19.93
CA ARG A 12 12.91 6.95 -20.88
C ARG A 12 11.67 7.84 -21.02
N TYR A 13 11.88 9.15 -20.94
CA TYR A 13 10.80 10.13 -20.89
C TYR A 13 11.04 11.28 -21.86
N SER A 14 9.97 11.79 -22.47
CA SER A 14 9.98 13.11 -23.10
C SER A 14 9.74 14.18 -22.05
N VAL A 15 10.50 15.27 -22.15
CA VAL A 15 10.38 16.43 -21.27
C VAL A 15 10.05 17.64 -22.12
N GLU A 16 9.03 18.38 -21.70
CA GLU A 16 8.70 19.70 -22.21
C GLU A 16 8.75 20.71 -21.05
N ILE A 17 9.50 21.80 -21.23
CA ILE A 17 9.59 22.89 -20.27
C ILE A 17 9.07 24.15 -20.95
N ASP A 18 7.93 24.63 -20.49
CA ASP A 18 7.34 25.89 -20.93
C ASP A 18 8.09 27.06 -20.29
N VAL A 19 8.43 28.06 -21.10
CA VAL A 19 9.15 29.26 -20.67
C VAL A 19 8.59 30.51 -21.35
N ALA A 20 8.49 31.63 -20.63
CA ALA A 20 8.11 32.92 -21.20
C ALA A 20 8.85 34.07 -20.49
N GLU A 21 9.45 34.98 -21.27
CA GLU A 21 10.12 36.17 -20.71
C GLU A 21 9.11 37.31 -20.51
N LEU A 22 8.84 37.62 -19.24
CA LEU A 22 7.84 38.61 -18.82
C LEU A 22 8.45 39.88 -18.22
N VAL A 23 9.78 39.96 -18.11
CA VAL A 23 10.50 41.08 -17.49
C VAL A 23 11.34 41.83 -18.52
N HIS A 24 12.20 41.13 -19.25
CA HIS A 24 13.15 41.76 -20.16
C HIS A 24 12.58 41.92 -21.57
N ARG A 25 12.85 43.06 -22.20
CA ARG A 25 12.35 43.40 -23.55
C ARG A 25 13.41 43.31 -24.65
N ALA A 26 14.53 42.65 -24.38
CA ALA A 26 15.61 42.43 -25.34
C ALA A 26 16.32 41.09 -25.09
N ALA A 27 16.89 40.52 -26.15
CA ALA A 27 17.74 39.33 -26.08
C ALA A 27 19.09 39.63 -25.37
N GLY A 28 19.76 38.58 -24.92
CA GLY A 28 21.05 38.59 -24.25
C GLY A 28 21.00 39.02 -22.78
N LEU A 29 19.80 39.17 -22.23
CA LEU A 29 19.59 39.62 -20.85
C LEU A 29 19.41 38.43 -19.89
N ARG A 30 18.68 37.39 -20.30
CA ARG A 30 18.44 36.19 -19.48
C ARG A 30 18.77 34.86 -20.18
N PRO A 31 20.03 34.65 -20.62
CA PRO A 31 20.46 33.33 -21.05
C PRO A 31 20.55 32.37 -19.86
N MET A 32 20.09 31.13 -20.03
CA MET A 32 20.15 30.09 -19.01
C MET A 32 20.53 28.72 -19.58
N ASP A 33 21.09 27.89 -18.70
CA ASP A 33 21.31 26.47 -18.95
C ASP A 33 20.31 25.66 -18.13
N VAL A 34 19.79 24.58 -18.72
CA VAL A 34 18.84 23.66 -18.09
C VAL A 34 19.39 22.24 -18.16
N PHE A 35 19.43 21.57 -17.01
CA PHE A 35 19.99 20.23 -16.89
C PHE A 35 19.02 19.28 -16.21
N PHE A 36 19.09 18.02 -16.60
CA PHE A 36 18.58 16.88 -15.87
C PHE A 36 19.76 15.99 -15.45
N GLY A 37 20.07 15.92 -14.15
CA GLY A 37 21.30 15.28 -13.68
C GLY A 37 22.55 15.87 -14.36
N LYS A 38 23.28 15.03 -15.10
CA LYS A 38 24.43 15.45 -15.93
C LYS A 38 24.06 15.79 -17.38
N THR A 39 22.84 15.49 -17.80
CA THR A 39 22.35 15.71 -19.17
C THR A 39 21.91 17.16 -19.35
N ALA A 40 22.44 17.84 -20.36
CA ALA A 40 22.00 19.18 -20.72
C ALA A 40 20.76 19.11 -21.62
N LEU A 41 19.66 19.73 -21.18
CA LEU A 41 18.44 19.88 -21.98
C LEU A 41 18.49 21.15 -22.83
N ALA A 42 19.12 22.20 -22.32
CA ALA A 42 19.40 23.41 -23.08
C ALA A 42 20.64 24.12 -22.53
N LEU A 43 21.44 24.72 -23.42
CA LEU A 43 22.62 25.51 -23.07
C LEU A 43 22.51 26.89 -23.70
N ASN A 44 22.80 27.93 -22.91
CA ASN A 44 22.74 29.32 -23.32
C ASN A 44 21.40 29.70 -23.97
N TYR A 45 20.31 29.14 -23.45
CA TYR A 45 18.96 29.31 -23.97
C TYR A 45 18.44 30.70 -23.59
N ASP A 46 18.07 31.48 -24.60
CA ASP A 46 17.56 32.83 -24.43
C ASP A 46 16.08 32.87 -24.81
N ILE A 47 15.22 32.91 -23.80
CA ILE A 47 13.77 32.82 -23.99
C ILE A 47 13.25 33.93 -24.90
N PHE A 48 13.78 35.16 -24.79
CA PHE A 48 13.32 36.28 -25.62
C PHE A 48 13.63 36.04 -27.10
N LYS A 49 14.83 35.52 -27.37
CA LYS A 49 15.26 35.17 -28.73
C LYS A 49 14.44 34.01 -29.28
N GLU A 50 14.31 32.93 -28.52
CA GLU A 50 13.64 31.69 -28.96
C GLU A 50 12.13 31.85 -29.08
N ALA A 51 11.49 32.64 -28.21
CA ALA A 51 10.06 32.96 -28.28
C ALA A 51 9.72 34.05 -29.32
N GLY A 52 10.73 34.70 -29.91
CA GLY A 52 10.55 35.79 -30.86
C GLY A 52 9.97 37.07 -30.25
N GLY A 53 10.27 37.35 -28.98
CA GLY A 53 9.93 38.61 -28.32
C GLY A 53 9.35 38.49 -26.90
N TYR A 54 9.06 39.65 -26.32
CA TYR A 54 8.49 39.81 -24.97
C TYR A 54 7.11 39.15 -24.84
N ALA A 55 6.86 38.50 -23.70
CA ALA A 55 5.59 37.86 -23.36
C ALA A 55 5.07 36.82 -24.36
N ARG A 56 6.00 36.20 -25.10
CA ARG A 56 5.73 35.03 -25.93
C ARG A 56 6.27 33.80 -25.24
N ALA A 57 5.57 32.68 -25.42
CA ALA A 57 5.99 31.39 -24.91
C ALA A 57 6.99 30.75 -25.89
N ALA A 58 7.97 30.06 -25.32
CA ALA A 58 8.81 29.09 -26.01
C ALA A 58 8.84 27.80 -25.20
N ARG A 59 9.35 26.73 -25.83
CA ARG A 59 9.48 25.41 -25.21
C ARG A 59 10.91 24.94 -25.31
N ILE A 60 11.38 24.35 -24.22
CA ILE A 60 12.57 23.51 -24.22
C ILE A 60 12.08 22.07 -24.22
N THR A 61 12.42 21.32 -25.26
CA THR A 61 12.06 19.90 -25.38
C THR A 61 13.31 19.04 -25.30
N GLY A 62 13.22 17.90 -24.63
CA GLY A 62 14.32 16.94 -24.58
C GLY A 62 13.85 15.54 -24.22
N THR A 63 14.79 14.62 -24.17
CA THR A 63 14.57 13.26 -23.71
C THR A 63 15.52 12.98 -22.56
N ILE A 64 15.01 12.34 -21.51
CA ILE A 64 15.80 11.91 -20.37
C ILE A 64 15.71 10.40 -20.24
N ASP A 65 16.86 9.78 -19.99
CA ASP A 65 16.94 8.42 -19.51
C ASP A 65 17.17 8.52 -18.00
N TYR A 66 16.21 8.03 -17.22
CA TYR A 66 16.28 8.02 -15.78
C TYR A 66 16.48 6.59 -15.31
N GLU A 67 17.66 6.33 -14.76
CA GLU A 67 17.94 5.12 -13.99
C GLU A 67 17.56 5.43 -12.55
N ASP A 68 16.54 4.76 -12.03
CA ASP A 68 16.08 4.95 -10.66
C ASP A 68 17.12 4.35 -9.71
N PRO A 69 17.92 5.16 -8.99
CA PRO A 69 18.95 4.63 -8.11
C PRO A 69 18.36 4.01 -6.83
N ALA A 70 17.10 4.33 -6.50
CA ALA A 70 16.31 3.76 -5.42
C ALA A 70 14.85 4.23 -5.55
N PRO A 71 13.82 3.37 -5.34
CA PRO A 71 12.42 3.71 -5.55
C PRO A 71 12.04 5.09 -5.01
N PHE A 72 11.42 5.92 -5.85
CA PHE A 72 10.95 7.28 -5.54
C PHE A 72 12.05 8.33 -5.37
N HIS A 73 13.28 8.06 -5.81
CA HIS A 73 14.37 9.04 -5.76
C HIS A 73 13.99 10.33 -6.52
N PRO A 74 14.26 11.52 -5.93
CA PRO A 74 13.87 12.79 -6.53
C PRO A 74 14.60 13.06 -7.86
N VAL A 75 13.82 13.41 -8.88
CA VAL A 75 14.24 13.83 -10.22
C VAL A 75 14.45 15.35 -10.20
N ALA A 76 15.70 15.79 -10.33
CA ALA A 76 16.07 17.20 -10.22
C ALA A 76 16.34 17.85 -11.59
N PHE A 77 15.57 18.88 -11.93
CA PHE A 77 15.85 19.81 -13.02
C PHE A 77 16.60 21.03 -12.49
N ARG A 78 17.84 21.22 -12.94
CA ARG A 78 18.69 22.34 -12.52
C ARG A 78 18.65 23.47 -13.55
N PHE A 79 18.28 24.65 -13.09
CA PHE A 79 18.23 25.88 -13.89
C PHE A 79 19.34 26.84 -13.44
N ALA A 80 20.27 27.16 -14.35
CA ALA A 80 21.41 28.02 -14.09
C ALA A 80 21.40 29.23 -15.03
N GLY A 81 21.16 30.42 -14.47
CA GLY A 81 21.23 31.67 -15.23
C GLY A 81 22.68 32.10 -15.45
N ARG A 82 23.01 32.61 -16.65
CA ARG A 82 24.37 33.04 -17.00
C ARG A 82 24.64 34.52 -16.78
N LYS A 83 23.60 35.34 -16.69
CA LYS A 83 23.69 36.80 -16.49
C LYS A 83 22.70 37.29 -15.45
N ASP A 84 21.45 36.86 -15.55
CA ASP A 84 20.37 37.10 -14.57
C ASP A 84 19.76 35.77 -14.09
N ALA A 85 18.70 35.81 -13.28
CA ALA A 85 18.02 34.62 -12.77
C ALA A 85 17.40 33.77 -13.90
N ALA A 86 17.54 32.44 -13.81
CA ALA A 86 16.82 31.52 -14.68
C ALA A 86 15.32 31.49 -14.32
N ILE A 87 14.46 31.07 -15.26
CA ILE A 87 13.02 30.93 -15.06
C ILE A 87 12.46 29.69 -15.76
N PHE A 88 11.30 29.24 -15.32
CA PHE A 88 10.44 28.32 -16.04
C PHE A 88 8.98 28.61 -15.69
N ASN A 89 8.04 28.12 -16.49
CA ASN A 89 6.61 28.22 -16.24
C ASN A 89 6.03 26.87 -15.81
N ALA A 90 6.31 25.82 -16.58
CA ALA A 90 5.92 24.45 -16.24
C ALA A 90 6.95 23.44 -16.77
N ILE A 91 7.02 22.28 -16.12
CA ILE A 91 7.75 21.10 -16.58
C ILE A 91 6.72 19.99 -16.73
N ARG A 92 6.67 19.39 -17.91
CA ARG A 92 5.85 18.23 -18.23
C ARG A 92 6.77 17.08 -18.61
N VAL A 93 6.56 15.93 -17.99
CA VAL A 93 7.28 14.69 -18.27
C VAL A 93 6.28 13.66 -18.74
N GLU A 94 6.51 13.08 -19.91
CA GLU A 94 5.66 12.08 -20.53
C GLU A 94 6.42 10.76 -20.71
N ASP A 95 5.74 9.64 -20.48
CA ASP A 95 6.28 8.31 -20.75
C ASP A 95 6.28 7.98 -22.26
N ALA A 96 6.82 6.83 -22.63
CA ALA A 96 6.88 6.38 -24.03
C ALA A 96 5.49 6.21 -24.70
N GLY A 97 4.41 6.15 -23.92
CA GLY A 97 3.03 6.13 -24.40
C GLY A 97 2.41 7.51 -24.57
N GLY A 98 3.14 8.59 -24.31
CA GLY A 98 2.64 9.97 -24.37
C GLY A 98 1.77 10.37 -23.18
N ARG A 99 1.75 9.58 -22.11
CA ARG A 99 1.01 9.92 -20.88
C ARG A 99 1.87 10.83 -20.01
N VAL A 100 1.29 11.92 -19.52
CA VAL A 100 1.94 12.80 -18.55
C VAL A 100 2.11 12.05 -17.23
N VAL A 101 3.35 11.72 -16.87
CA VAL A 101 3.71 11.01 -15.64
C VAL A 101 4.23 11.93 -14.55
N ALA A 102 4.63 13.15 -14.92
CA ALA A 102 4.86 14.21 -13.96
C ALA A 102 4.57 15.59 -14.55
N TYR A 103 4.02 16.47 -13.73
CA TYR A 103 3.75 17.85 -14.10
C TYR A 103 4.09 18.76 -12.92
N LEU A 104 4.94 19.75 -13.17
CA LEU A 104 5.39 20.69 -12.17
C LEU A 104 5.20 22.12 -12.68
N ASN A 105 4.37 22.90 -12.01
CA ASN A 105 4.13 24.29 -12.35
C ASN A 105 4.98 25.20 -11.45
N ALA A 106 5.66 26.18 -12.04
CA ALA A 106 6.48 27.16 -11.33
C ALA A 106 5.67 27.98 -10.31
N GLN A 107 4.37 28.19 -10.54
CA GLN A 107 3.47 28.78 -9.56
C GLN A 107 3.27 27.89 -8.34
N THR A 108 3.18 26.56 -8.52
CA THR A 108 3.06 25.56 -7.45
C THR A 108 4.36 25.43 -6.63
N LEU A 109 5.53 25.51 -7.29
CA LEU A 109 6.82 25.57 -6.58
C LEU A 109 7.03 26.89 -5.83
N ARG A 110 6.70 28.03 -6.45
CA ARG A 110 6.67 29.34 -5.78
C ARG A 110 5.60 29.42 -4.69
N ALA A 111 4.70 28.43 -4.64
CA ALA A 111 3.72 28.26 -3.59
C ALA A 111 4.28 27.60 -2.34
N ALA A 112 5.31 26.76 -2.46
CA ALA A 112 6.09 26.29 -1.32
C ALA A 112 6.99 27.40 -0.73
N GLU A 113 7.34 28.42 -1.52
CA GLU A 113 8.03 29.64 -1.03
C GLU A 113 7.00 30.67 -0.56
N LEU A 114 6.36 30.40 0.57
CA LEU A 114 5.78 31.46 1.39
C LEU A 114 6.96 32.34 1.89
N PRO A 115 7.01 33.65 1.60
CA PRO A 115 8.00 34.53 2.22
C PRO A 115 7.89 34.39 3.74
N GLY A 116 8.95 33.90 4.38
CA GLY A 116 8.96 33.63 5.81
C GLY A 116 8.55 32.21 6.24
N ALA A 117 8.23 31.27 5.34
CA ALA A 117 7.94 29.88 5.74
C ALA A 117 9.13 29.17 6.39
N GLU A 118 10.34 29.61 6.06
CA GLU A 118 11.61 29.17 6.68
C GLU A 118 11.93 29.90 7.98
N VAL A 119 11.20 30.97 8.31
CA VAL A 119 11.46 31.75 9.51
C VAL A 119 11.13 30.87 10.71
N VAL A 120 12.18 30.49 11.41
CA VAL A 120 12.11 29.76 12.66
C VAL A 120 11.44 30.65 13.71
N PRO A 121 10.40 30.18 14.41
CA PRO A 121 9.80 30.93 15.52
C PRO A 121 10.81 31.23 16.64
N GLU A 122 10.85 32.47 17.12
CA GLU A 122 11.65 32.84 18.29
C GLU A 122 10.96 32.38 19.58
N VAL A 123 11.39 31.24 20.12
CA VAL A 123 10.86 30.67 21.35
C VAL A 123 11.91 30.75 22.45
N LYS A 124 11.72 31.69 23.40
CA LYS A 124 12.70 31.98 24.47
C LYS A 124 12.67 30.98 25.62
N GLU A 125 11.54 30.30 25.85
CA GLU A 125 11.46 29.32 26.93
C GLU A 125 12.32 28.08 26.63
N PRO A 126 12.86 27.41 27.66
CA PRO A 126 13.56 26.13 27.50
C PRO A 126 12.71 25.07 26.78
N PRO A 127 13.30 24.19 25.95
CA PRO A 127 12.59 23.11 25.28
C PRO A 127 12.03 22.10 26.28
N ILE A 128 10.74 21.81 26.14
CA ILE A 128 9.96 20.84 26.94
C ILE A 128 9.88 19.51 26.18
N TYR A 129 9.78 19.56 24.85
CA TYR A 129 9.62 18.37 24.01
C TYR A 129 10.67 17.26 24.21
N PRO A 130 11.96 17.53 24.52
CA PRO A 130 12.94 16.46 24.73
C PRO A 130 12.86 15.84 26.13
N ASP A 131 12.10 16.40 27.08
CA ASP A 131 12.01 15.88 28.45
C ASP A 131 10.91 14.81 28.57
N PRO A 132 11.28 13.52 28.71
CA PRO A 132 10.31 12.43 28.76
C PRO A 132 9.52 12.35 30.08
N SER A 133 9.81 13.19 31.06
CA SER A 133 9.02 13.30 32.31
C SER A 133 7.78 14.21 32.16
N GLN A 134 7.73 15.02 31.10
CA GLN A 134 6.63 15.95 30.86
C GLN A 134 5.42 15.26 30.22
N PRO A 135 4.19 15.77 30.45
CA PRO A 135 3.00 15.27 29.75
C PRO A 135 3.15 15.33 28.24
N LEU A 136 2.76 14.25 27.54
CA LEU A 136 2.91 14.10 26.09
C LEU A 136 2.36 15.32 25.31
N GLU A 137 1.14 15.77 25.63
CA GLU A 137 0.51 16.91 24.97
C GLU A 137 1.33 18.21 25.09
N ARG A 138 2.01 18.42 26.23
CA ARG A 138 2.91 19.57 26.40
C ARG A 138 4.16 19.43 25.53
N ARG A 139 4.71 18.23 25.43
CA ARG A 139 5.88 17.94 24.59
C ARG A 139 5.58 18.16 23.11
N VAL A 140 4.46 17.62 22.64
CA VAL A 140 4.02 17.77 21.24
C VAL A 140 3.70 19.22 20.91
N GLY A 141 2.95 19.91 21.77
CA GLY A 141 2.67 21.34 21.59
C GLY A 141 3.94 22.20 21.60
N ASP A 142 4.92 21.88 22.45
CA ASP A 142 6.21 22.57 22.48
C ASP A 142 7.05 22.30 21.22
N LEU A 143 7.00 21.09 20.66
CA LEU A 143 7.69 20.79 19.40
C LEU A 143 7.07 21.57 18.24
N ILE A 144 5.74 21.53 18.09
CA ILE A 144 5.02 22.19 16.98
C ILE A 144 5.25 23.70 16.98
N ARG A 145 5.17 24.37 18.13
CA ARG A 145 5.36 25.83 18.20
C ARG A 145 6.80 26.28 17.87
N ARG A 146 7.77 25.36 17.90
CA ARG A 146 9.17 25.60 17.56
C ARG A 146 9.49 25.33 16.09
N MET A 147 8.56 24.73 15.35
CA MET A 147 8.71 24.43 13.93
C MET A 147 8.42 25.68 13.07
N SER A 148 9.25 25.91 12.06
CA SER A 148 8.90 26.80 10.95
C SER A 148 7.69 26.26 10.18
N LEU A 149 7.05 27.10 9.38
CA LEU A 149 5.92 26.63 8.58
C LEU A 149 6.34 25.56 7.55
N ARG A 150 7.55 25.67 6.99
CA ARG A 150 8.08 24.64 6.10
C ARG A 150 8.27 23.32 6.85
N GLU A 151 8.88 23.37 8.03
CA GLU A 151 9.06 22.19 8.89
C GLU A 151 7.71 21.56 9.23
N LYS A 152 6.67 22.37 9.52
CA LYS A 152 5.31 21.88 9.75
C LYS A 152 4.74 21.13 8.53
N ILE A 153 4.75 21.75 7.36
CA ILE A 153 4.17 21.16 6.14
C ILE A 153 4.88 19.86 5.75
N THR A 154 6.22 19.82 5.83
CA THR A 154 6.96 18.62 5.44
C THR A 154 6.76 17.44 6.38
N GLN A 155 6.37 17.68 7.64
CA GLN A 155 5.99 16.62 8.57
C GLN A 155 4.57 16.05 8.34
N MET A 156 3.80 16.61 7.40
CA MET A 156 2.46 16.12 7.02
C MET A 156 2.47 15.22 5.78
N LEU A 157 3.65 14.83 5.29
CA LEU A 157 3.85 13.92 4.16
C LEU A 157 4.31 12.55 4.67
N ASP A 158 4.01 11.48 3.93
CA ASP A 158 4.44 10.13 4.27
C ASP A 158 5.97 9.96 4.26
N GLU A 159 6.68 10.74 3.45
CA GLU A 159 8.13 10.93 3.52
C GLU A 159 8.46 12.22 4.27
N ALA A 160 8.57 12.11 5.60
CA ALA A 160 8.84 13.25 6.46
C ALA A 160 10.34 13.44 6.66
N PRO A 161 10.93 14.56 6.19
CA PRO A 161 12.36 14.80 6.34
C PRO A 161 12.76 15.04 7.80
N ALA A 162 14.05 14.90 8.10
CA ALA A 162 14.58 15.28 9.40
C ALA A 162 14.42 16.80 9.66
N ILE A 163 14.25 17.15 10.94
CA ILE A 163 14.41 18.53 11.43
C ILE A 163 15.60 18.53 12.37
N GLU A 164 16.80 18.66 11.81
CA GLU A 164 18.08 18.53 12.53
C GLU A 164 18.16 19.49 13.73
N ARG A 165 17.73 20.74 13.56
CA ARG A 165 17.76 21.76 14.61
C ARG A 165 16.90 21.39 15.83
N LEU A 166 15.86 20.58 15.62
CA LEU A 166 14.95 20.12 16.69
C LEU A 166 15.24 18.68 17.10
N GLY A 167 16.21 18.00 16.49
CA GLY A 167 16.51 16.59 16.77
C GLY A 167 15.37 15.64 16.39
N VAL A 168 14.53 16.02 15.42
CA VAL A 168 13.48 15.15 14.90
C VAL A 168 14.06 14.36 13.73
N PRO A 169 14.15 13.02 13.80
CA PRO A 169 14.75 12.24 12.71
C PRO A 169 13.85 12.24 11.47
N GLU A 170 14.44 11.88 10.33
CA GLU A 170 13.68 11.51 9.13
C GLU A 170 12.79 10.30 9.43
N TYR A 171 11.64 10.21 8.75
CA TYR A 171 10.71 9.11 8.95
C TYR A 171 9.84 8.83 7.72
N GLY A 172 9.85 7.57 7.25
CA GLY A 172 8.88 7.02 6.32
C GLY A 172 7.66 6.41 7.02
N TYR A 173 6.48 7.02 6.83
CA TYR A 173 5.22 6.52 7.37
C TYR A 173 4.66 5.31 6.61
N TRP A 174 5.03 5.14 5.33
CA TRP A 174 4.51 4.06 4.52
C TRP A 174 5.22 2.73 4.81
N ASN A 175 4.57 1.89 5.61
CA ASN A 175 4.96 0.51 5.87
C ASN A 175 3.73 -0.40 5.76
N GLU A 176 3.95 -1.68 5.48
CA GLU A 176 2.87 -2.64 5.23
C GLU A 176 3.14 -3.92 6.03
N CYS A 177 2.09 -4.49 6.64
CA CYS A 177 2.25 -5.72 7.39
C CYS A 177 1.04 -6.65 7.37
N LEU A 178 0.34 -6.72 6.24
CA LEU A 178 -0.95 -7.37 6.08
C LEU A 178 -1.00 -8.79 6.68
N HIS A 179 0.06 -9.56 6.48
CA HIS A 179 0.21 -10.92 7.02
C HIS A 179 1.69 -11.28 7.29
N GLY A 180 2.45 -10.31 7.78
CA GLY A 180 3.92 -10.37 7.89
C GLY A 180 4.53 -9.03 7.49
N VAL A 181 5.70 -8.65 8.02
CA VAL A 181 6.32 -7.36 7.63
C VAL A 181 6.68 -7.39 6.14
N ALA A 182 6.04 -6.51 5.37
CA ALA A 182 6.08 -6.55 3.92
C ALA A 182 7.09 -5.57 3.33
N ARG A 183 7.57 -5.87 2.11
CA ARG A 183 8.46 -5.00 1.32
C ARG A 183 9.77 -4.56 2.03
N ALA A 184 10.13 -5.24 3.12
CA ALA A 184 11.32 -4.96 3.93
C ALA A 184 12.23 -6.20 4.03
N GLY A 185 12.30 -7.02 2.98
CA GLY A 185 13.12 -8.24 2.92
C GLY A 185 12.50 -9.42 3.68
N THR A 186 13.35 -10.24 4.31
CA THR A 186 12.93 -11.49 4.96
C THR A 186 11.95 -11.27 6.11
N ALA A 187 10.88 -12.04 6.22
CA ALA A 187 9.94 -11.98 7.34
C ALA A 187 9.28 -13.34 7.58
N THR A 188 8.65 -13.51 8.74
CA THR A 188 7.62 -14.54 8.87
C THR A 188 6.42 -14.13 8.03
N VAL A 189 6.06 -14.97 7.05
CA VAL A 189 4.90 -14.77 6.17
C VAL A 189 3.81 -15.72 6.62
N PHE A 190 2.76 -15.17 7.22
CA PHE A 190 1.55 -15.88 7.62
C PHE A 190 0.65 -16.13 6.39
N PRO A 191 -0.38 -16.99 6.48
CA PRO A 191 -1.40 -17.05 5.44
C PRO A 191 -1.98 -15.66 5.15
N GLN A 192 -2.45 -15.44 3.92
CA GLN A 192 -3.10 -14.19 3.55
C GLN A 192 -4.31 -13.90 4.47
N ALA A 193 -4.67 -12.62 4.64
CA ALA A 193 -5.73 -12.15 5.54
C ALA A 193 -7.03 -12.97 5.46
N ILE A 194 -7.53 -13.25 4.26
CA ILE A 194 -8.75 -14.03 4.07
C ILE A 194 -8.63 -15.47 4.59
N ALA A 195 -7.45 -16.09 4.43
CA ALA A 195 -7.16 -17.42 4.96
C ALA A 195 -7.02 -17.38 6.48
N MET A 196 -6.33 -16.38 7.04
CA MET A 196 -6.29 -16.22 8.50
C MET A 196 -7.71 -16.08 9.07
N ALA A 197 -8.59 -15.31 8.44
CA ALA A 197 -9.95 -15.11 8.90
C ALA A 197 -10.77 -16.40 8.94
N ALA A 198 -10.51 -17.34 8.02
CA ALA A 198 -11.12 -18.67 8.00
C ALA A 198 -10.79 -19.54 9.24
N THR A 199 -9.86 -19.11 10.10
CA THR A 199 -9.62 -19.77 11.40
C THR A 199 -10.70 -19.47 12.45
N TRP A 200 -11.43 -18.36 12.32
CA TRP A 200 -12.38 -17.84 13.32
C TRP A 200 -11.76 -17.65 14.73
N ASP A 201 -10.44 -17.54 14.81
CA ASP A 201 -9.67 -17.59 16.07
C ASP A 201 -9.16 -16.18 16.46
N VAL A 202 -9.97 -15.47 17.24
CA VAL A 202 -9.68 -14.10 17.70
C VAL A 202 -8.37 -14.02 18.51
N PRO A 203 -8.10 -14.90 19.50
CA PRO A 203 -6.80 -14.93 20.19
C PRO A 203 -5.61 -15.13 19.24
N LEU A 204 -5.73 -16.01 18.24
CA LEU A 204 -4.66 -16.26 17.28
C LEU A 204 -4.30 -15.00 16.48
N PHE A 205 -5.27 -14.17 16.10
CA PHE A 205 -4.99 -12.90 15.41
C PHE A 205 -4.16 -11.93 16.25
N ARG A 206 -4.41 -11.89 17.56
CA ARG A 206 -3.61 -11.08 18.49
C ARG A 206 -2.17 -11.60 18.58
N GLU A 207 -1.99 -12.91 18.62
CA GLU A 207 -0.67 -13.55 18.64
C GLU A 207 0.11 -13.26 17.34
N ILE A 208 -0.52 -13.47 16.18
CA ILE A 208 0.06 -13.19 14.86
C ILE A 208 0.51 -11.74 14.77
N ALA A 209 -0.37 -10.79 15.08
CA ALA A 209 -0.05 -9.37 15.03
C ALA A 209 1.05 -8.98 16.04
N GLY A 210 1.09 -9.64 17.20
CA GLY A 210 2.17 -9.52 18.17
C GLY A 210 3.53 -9.93 17.60
N VAL A 211 3.60 -11.05 16.88
CA VAL A 211 4.81 -11.49 16.17
C VAL A 211 5.20 -10.48 15.10
N ILE A 212 4.26 -10.04 14.27
CA ILE A 212 4.50 -9.04 13.22
C ILE A 212 5.09 -7.76 13.82
N GLY A 213 4.53 -7.25 14.92
CA GLY A 213 5.03 -6.06 15.60
C GLY A 213 6.43 -6.24 16.22
N THR A 214 6.75 -7.44 16.69
CA THR A 214 8.09 -7.78 17.18
C THR A 214 9.11 -7.77 16.04
N GLU A 215 8.80 -8.43 14.92
CA GLU A 215 9.68 -8.42 13.73
C GLU A 215 9.81 -7.01 13.12
N ALA A 216 8.75 -6.21 13.16
CA ALA A 216 8.79 -4.80 12.76
C ALA A 216 9.79 -4.00 13.59
N ARG A 217 9.79 -4.18 14.92
CA ARG A 217 10.76 -3.53 15.82
C ARG A 217 12.19 -3.98 15.56
N ALA A 218 12.40 -5.27 15.35
CA ALA A 218 13.72 -5.81 14.98
C ALA A 218 14.26 -5.12 13.71
N LYS A 219 13.43 -5.05 12.67
CA LYS A 219 13.77 -4.42 11.39
C LYS A 219 14.00 -2.92 11.51
N TYR A 220 13.14 -2.22 12.25
CA TYR A 220 13.27 -0.79 12.49
C TYR A 220 14.61 -0.45 13.15
N HIS A 221 15.00 -1.15 14.22
CA HIS A 221 16.27 -0.87 14.90
C HIS A 221 17.50 -1.24 14.04
N ASP A 222 17.45 -2.33 13.27
CA ASP A 222 18.52 -2.66 12.32
C ASP A 222 18.64 -1.58 11.22
N ALA A 223 17.51 -1.11 10.68
CA ALA A 223 17.48 -0.08 9.64
C ALA A 223 18.06 1.25 10.14
N ILE A 224 17.56 1.79 11.27
CA ILE A 224 18.08 3.06 11.80
C ILE A 224 19.54 2.92 12.27
N GLY A 225 19.96 1.74 12.76
CA GLY A 225 21.36 1.46 13.12
C GLY A 225 22.30 1.52 11.90
N ARG A 226 21.76 1.33 10.70
CA ARG A 226 22.46 1.48 9.41
C ARG A 226 22.20 2.83 8.74
N GLY A 227 21.51 3.76 9.41
CA GLY A 227 21.13 5.07 8.87
C GLY A 227 20.03 5.03 7.82
N ASN A 228 19.24 3.96 7.75
CA ASN A 228 18.10 3.84 6.85
C ASN A 228 16.80 4.25 7.57
N HIS A 229 16.22 5.36 7.12
CA HIS A 229 14.95 5.91 7.61
C HIS A 229 13.84 5.88 6.55
N GLY A 230 14.12 5.24 5.42
CA GLY A 230 13.27 5.27 4.23
C GLY A 230 11.99 4.46 4.36
N ARG A 231 11.19 4.55 3.30
CA ARG A 231 9.95 3.79 3.10
C ARG A 231 10.12 2.30 3.43
N TYR A 232 9.11 1.70 4.04
CA TYR A 232 9.05 0.30 4.50
C TYR A 232 9.94 -0.08 5.69
N TYR A 233 10.70 0.87 6.26
CA TYR A 233 11.55 0.64 7.44
C TYR A 233 11.13 1.43 8.68
N GLY A 234 9.92 1.98 8.70
CA GLY A 234 9.29 2.66 9.83
C GLY A 234 8.49 1.71 10.75
N LEU A 235 7.60 2.31 11.54
CA LEU A 235 6.80 1.63 12.58
C LEU A 235 5.30 1.94 12.49
N THR A 236 4.87 2.62 11.43
CA THR A 236 3.47 2.89 11.12
C THR A 236 3.07 2.00 9.97
N PHE A 237 2.15 1.08 10.23
CA PHE A 237 1.75 0.07 9.26
C PHE A 237 0.34 0.34 8.76
N TRP A 238 0.19 0.42 7.44
CA TRP A 238 -1.10 0.59 6.78
C TRP A 238 -1.86 -0.73 6.73
N THR A 239 -2.17 -1.24 7.92
CA THR A 239 -2.74 -2.57 8.17
C THR A 239 -3.45 -2.51 9.54
N PRO A 240 -4.63 -3.14 9.72
CA PRO A 240 -5.29 -4.09 8.81
C PRO A 240 -6.19 -3.46 7.73
N ASN A 241 -6.33 -4.17 6.60
CA ASN A 241 -7.44 -3.95 5.68
C ASN A 241 -8.68 -4.64 6.27
N ILE A 242 -9.64 -3.83 6.73
CA ILE A 242 -10.88 -4.29 7.37
C ILE A 242 -12.11 -3.97 6.52
N ASN A 243 -11.92 -3.69 5.22
CA ASN A 243 -13.06 -3.54 4.33
C ASN A 243 -13.84 -4.84 4.18
N ILE A 244 -15.12 -4.71 3.82
CA ILE A 244 -16.01 -5.84 3.57
C ILE A 244 -15.79 -6.35 2.14
N PHE A 245 -15.54 -7.65 1.99
CA PHE A 245 -15.47 -8.30 0.68
C PHE A 245 -16.87 -8.50 0.08
N ARG A 246 -17.53 -7.38 -0.25
CA ARG A 246 -18.95 -7.35 -0.63
C ARG A 246 -19.23 -7.98 -2.00
N ASP A 247 -18.34 -7.74 -2.95
CA ASP A 247 -18.42 -8.27 -4.31
C ASP A 247 -17.27 -9.28 -4.50
N PRO A 248 -17.56 -10.56 -4.76
CA PRO A 248 -16.54 -11.62 -4.87
C PRO A 248 -15.56 -11.44 -6.05
N ARG A 249 -15.80 -10.43 -6.90
CA ARG A 249 -14.92 -10.06 -8.00
C ARG A 249 -13.79 -9.13 -7.61
N TRP A 250 -13.89 -8.48 -6.45
CA TRP A 250 -12.92 -7.47 -6.03
C TRP A 250 -11.54 -8.10 -5.83
N GLY A 251 -10.54 -7.62 -6.58
CA GLY A 251 -9.18 -8.18 -6.63
C GLY A 251 -8.42 -8.11 -5.30
N ARG A 252 -8.83 -7.19 -4.42
CA ARG A 252 -8.26 -7.02 -3.08
C ARG A 252 -9.07 -7.70 -1.99
N GLY A 253 -10.11 -8.47 -2.34
CA GLY A 253 -10.89 -9.24 -1.37
C GLY A 253 -10.04 -10.21 -0.53
N GLN A 254 -8.95 -10.72 -1.11
CA GLN A 254 -7.96 -11.53 -0.40
C GLN A 254 -7.33 -10.82 0.81
N GLU A 255 -7.26 -9.49 0.79
CA GLU A 255 -6.66 -8.66 1.85
C GLU A 255 -7.60 -8.47 3.06
N THR A 256 -8.86 -8.90 2.93
CA THR A 256 -9.90 -8.65 3.95
C THR A 256 -10.07 -9.84 4.88
N TYR A 257 -10.93 -9.66 5.89
CA TYR A 257 -11.38 -10.76 6.76
C TYR A 257 -12.73 -11.34 6.32
N GLY A 258 -13.13 -11.12 5.07
CA GLY A 258 -14.33 -11.68 4.46
C GLY A 258 -15.47 -10.67 4.32
N GLU A 259 -16.68 -11.19 4.14
CA GLU A 259 -17.88 -10.39 3.86
C GLU A 259 -18.69 -10.01 5.12
N ASP A 260 -18.32 -10.54 6.30
CA ASP A 260 -19.08 -10.35 7.53
C ASP A 260 -18.51 -9.21 8.40
N PRO A 261 -19.27 -8.13 8.68
CA PRO A 261 -18.81 -7.01 9.48
C PRO A 261 -18.46 -7.37 10.92
N PHE A 262 -19.15 -8.36 11.52
CA PHE A 262 -18.92 -8.74 12.91
C PHE A 262 -17.60 -9.49 13.08
N LEU A 263 -17.36 -10.52 12.26
CA LEU A 263 -16.11 -11.26 12.21
C LEU A 263 -14.95 -10.30 11.94
N THR A 264 -15.10 -9.44 10.94
CA THR A 264 -14.10 -8.43 10.57
C THR A 264 -13.77 -7.50 11.75
N ALA A 265 -14.78 -7.04 12.48
CA ALA A 265 -14.60 -6.22 13.68
C ALA A 265 -13.81 -6.96 14.77
N ARG A 266 -14.17 -8.23 15.06
CA ARG A 266 -13.51 -9.01 16.13
C ARG A 266 -12.05 -9.31 15.81
N LEU A 267 -11.77 -9.75 14.58
CA LEU A 267 -10.42 -10.07 14.13
C LEU A 267 -9.57 -8.80 13.99
N GLY A 268 -10.14 -7.72 13.45
CA GLY A 268 -9.50 -6.41 13.35
C GLY A 268 -9.08 -5.85 14.70
N VAL A 269 -9.97 -5.86 15.70
CA VAL A 269 -9.65 -5.43 17.08
C VAL A 269 -8.48 -6.24 17.66
N ALA A 270 -8.50 -7.56 17.52
CA ALA A 270 -7.43 -8.42 18.02
C ALA A 270 -6.09 -8.14 17.32
N PHE A 271 -6.10 -7.97 15.99
CA PHE A 271 -4.91 -7.62 15.22
C PHE A 271 -4.34 -6.28 15.65
N ILE A 272 -5.18 -5.23 15.76
CA ILE A 272 -4.77 -3.88 16.16
C ILE A 272 -4.09 -3.91 17.53
N GLN A 273 -4.72 -4.55 18.52
CA GLN A 273 -4.16 -4.60 19.87
C GLN A 273 -2.87 -5.44 19.91
N GLY A 274 -2.79 -6.55 19.17
CA GLY A 274 -1.59 -7.37 19.07
C GLY A 274 -0.41 -6.59 18.49
N LEU A 275 -0.61 -5.91 17.36
CA LEU A 275 0.41 -5.11 16.69
C LEU A 275 0.88 -3.94 17.57
N GLN A 276 -0.06 -3.24 18.21
CA GLN A 276 0.22 -2.07 19.05
C GLN A 276 0.91 -2.42 20.37
N GLY A 277 0.66 -3.62 20.90
CA GLY A 277 1.17 -4.04 22.20
C GLY A 277 0.47 -3.36 23.37
N ASP A 278 0.83 -3.80 24.57
CA ASP A 278 0.13 -3.47 25.82
C ASP A 278 0.80 -2.39 26.67
N ASP A 279 1.95 -1.87 26.22
CA ASP A 279 2.62 -0.80 26.95
C ASP A 279 1.76 0.49 26.92
N PRO A 280 1.44 1.08 28.08
CA PRO A 280 0.51 2.20 28.15
C PRO A 280 1.08 3.50 27.57
N ARG A 281 2.40 3.59 27.45
CA ARG A 281 3.12 4.77 26.97
C ARG A 281 3.57 4.60 25.52
N TYR A 282 4.05 3.42 25.16
CA TYR A 282 4.68 3.15 23.88
C TYR A 282 3.93 2.14 23.02
N TYR A 283 3.77 2.44 21.74
CA TYR A 283 3.36 1.46 20.75
C TYR A 283 4.54 0.59 20.35
N ARG A 284 4.32 -0.72 20.26
CA ARG A 284 5.26 -1.64 19.61
C ARG A 284 5.35 -1.32 18.13
N ALA A 285 4.23 -1.24 17.44
CA ALA A 285 4.06 -0.69 16.11
C ALA A 285 2.69 -0.02 16.05
N VAL A 286 2.44 0.86 15.09
CA VAL A 286 1.15 1.54 14.95
C VAL A 286 0.33 0.84 13.88
N ALA A 287 -0.87 0.38 14.25
CA ALA A 287 -1.85 -0.12 13.30
C ALA A 287 -2.60 1.03 12.63
N CYS A 288 -3.03 0.81 11.40
CA CYS A 288 -3.85 1.73 10.62
C CYS A 288 -5.01 0.98 9.97
N ALA A 289 -6.23 1.22 10.46
CA ALA A 289 -7.42 0.61 9.87
C ALA A 289 -7.72 1.22 8.50
N LYS A 290 -7.78 0.39 7.45
CA LYS A 290 -8.01 0.84 6.06
C LYS A 290 -9.07 0.00 5.34
N HIS A 291 -9.74 0.53 4.31
CA HIS A 291 -9.74 1.91 3.80
C HIS A 291 -11.10 2.55 4.12
N PHE A 292 -11.08 3.65 4.86
CA PHE A 292 -12.26 4.29 5.44
C PHE A 292 -12.86 5.30 4.44
N ALA A 293 -14.03 5.07 3.83
CA ALA A 293 -14.92 3.92 3.97
C ALA A 293 -15.53 3.51 2.62
N VAL A 294 -16.28 2.41 2.65
CA VAL A 294 -17.05 1.88 1.49
C VAL A 294 -16.15 1.58 0.28
N HIS A 295 -14.92 1.13 0.55
CA HIS A 295 -13.96 0.74 -0.47
C HIS A 295 -13.96 -0.79 -0.62
N SER A 296 -14.72 -1.29 -1.60
CA SER A 296 -14.88 -2.73 -1.87
C SER A 296 -14.84 -3.01 -3.38
N GLY A 297 -13.96 -2.28 -4.09
CA GLY A 297 -13.91 -2.25 -5.54
C GLY A 297 -15.01 -1.37 -6.18
N PRO A 298 -14.99 -1.25 -7.51
CA PRO A 298 -14.03 -1.89 -8.42
C PRO A 298 -12.68 -1.14 -8.46
N GLU A 299 -11.57 -1.87 -8.52
CA GLU A 299 -10.20 -1.34 -8.58
C GLU A 299 -9.98 -0.39 -9.77
N PRO A 300 -10.42 -0.69 -11.02
CA PRO A 300 -10.24 0.22 -12.15
C PRO A 300 -10.82 1.62 -11.97
N LEU A 301 -11.84 1.79 -11.11
CA LEU A 301 -12.54 3.06 -10.93
C LEU A 301 -12.25 3.71 -9.57
N ARG A 302 -11.33 3.15 -8.78
CA ARG A 302 -11.11 3.53 -7.37
C ARG A 302 -10.86 5.03 -7.15
N HIS A 303 -10.26 5.70 -8.13
CA HIS A 303 -9.93 7.13 -8.11
C HIS A 303 -11.07 8.05 -8.58
N GLU A 304 -12.22 7.52 -8.99
CA GLU A 304 -13.29 8.29 -9.67
C GLU A 304 -14.70 7.98 -9.15
N PHE A 305 -14.94 6.74 -8.69
CA PHE A 305 -16.29 6.32 -8.34
C PHE A 305 -16.83 7.01 -7.09
N ASP A 306 -18.16 7.12 -7.04
CA ASP A 306 -18.91 7.64 -5.89
C ASP A 306 -19.85 6.56 -5.35
N ALA A 307 -19.56 6.07 -4.15
CA ALA A 307 -20.37 5.07 -3.47
C ALA A 307 -21.58 5.72 -2.81
N THR A 308 -22.77 5.18 -3.10
CA THR A 308 -24.04 5.63 -2.53
C THR A 308 -24.83 4.46 -1.95
N PRO A 309 -24.29 3.77 -0.92
CA PRO A 309 -25.03 2.69 -0.25
C PRO A 309 -26.33 3.20 0.36
N SER A 310 -27.25 2.30 0.69
CA SER A 310 -28.40 2.69 1.52
C SER A 310 -27.91 3.13 2.90
N GLU A 311 -28.67 3.99 3.59
CA GLU A 311 -28.34 4.38 4.97
C GLU A 311 -28.17 3.15 5.87
N ARG A 312 -29.02 2.13 5.69
CA ARG A 312 -28.90 0.86 6.39
C ARG A 312 -27.58 0.16 6.11
N ASP A 313 -27.22 -0.06 4.85
CA ASP A 313 -25.96 -0.74 4.52
C ASP A 313 -24.76 0.05 5.02
N PHE A 314 -24.83 1.38 4.96
CA PHE A 314 -23.78 2.26 5.48
C PHE A 314 -23.54 1.99 6.97
N TYR A 315 -24.58 2.05 7.81
CA TYR A 315 -24.43 1.86 9.26
C TYR A 315 -24.30 0.40 9.70
N ASP A 316 -24.99 -0.55 9.05
CA ASP A 316 -25.01 -1.96 9.47
C ASP A 316 -23.89 -2.80 8.83
N THR A 317 -23.36 -2.39 7.66
CA THR A 317 -22.34 -3.18 6.93
C THR A 317 -20.98 -2.48 6.89
N TYR A 318 -20.92 -1.23 6.46
CA TYR A 318 -19.64 -0.58 6.11
C TYR A 318 -18.93 0.14 7.26
N LEU A 319 -19.61 0.43 8.37
CA LEU A 319 -19.04 1.17 9.50
C LEU A 319 -18.71 0.35 10.77
N PRO A 320 -19.40 -0.76 11.12
CA PRO A 320 -19.25 -1.39 12.44
C PRO A 320 -17.81 -1.81 12.79
N HIS A 321 -17.05 -2.31 11.81
CA HIS A 321 -15.67 -2.74 12.00
C HIS A 321 -14.69 -1.57 12.21
N PHE A 322 -14.93 -0.41 11.57
CA PHE A 322 -14.16 0.81 11.84
C PHE A 322 -14.51 1.40 13.21
N GLU A 323 -15.79 1.41 13.58
CA GLU A 323 -16.20 1.84 14.93
C GLU A 323 -15.53 0.98 16.01
N ALA A 324 -15.55 -0.34 15.86
CA ALA A 324 -14.89 -1.26 16.78
C ALA A 324 -13.36 -1.06 16.81
N ALA A 325 -12.71 -0.85 15.66
CA ALA A 325 -11.29 -0.55 15.59
C ALA A 325 -10.91 0.69 16.42
N VAL A 326 -11.76 1.72 16.41
CA VAL A 326 -11.57 2.95 17.20
C VAL A 326 -11.88 2.73 18.68
N ARG A 327 -13.10 2.26 19.00
CA ARG A 327 -13.62 2.24 20.37
C ARG A 327 -13.09 1.10 21.22
N GLU A 328 -12.79 -0.04 20.60
CA GLU A 328 -12.34 -1.25 21.30
C GLU A 328 -10.89 -1.60 20.97
N GLY A 329 -10.49 -1.43 19.71
CA GLY A 329 -9.12 -1.67 19.25
C GLY A 329 -8.15 -0.59 19.72
N GLY A 330 -8.61 0.65 19.91
CA GLY A 330 -7.76 1.78 20.19
C GLY A 330 -6.74 2.02 19.07
N VAL A 331 -7.17 1.87 17.81
CA VAL A 331 -6.30 2.00 16.64
C VAL A 331 -5.57 3.34 16.63
N GLY A 332 -4.29 3.33 16.27
CA GLY A 332 -3.44 4.52 16.26
C GLY A 332 -3.60 5.37 15.00
N ALA A 333 -3.99 4.75 13.88
CA ALA A 333 -4.25 5.44 12.63
C ALA A 333 -5.50 4.91 11.89
N VAL A 334 -6.08 5.73 11.03
CA VAL A 334 -7.14 5.35 10.08
C VAL A 334 -6.77 5.92 8.71
N MET A 335 -6.88 5.10 7.67
CA MET A 335 -6.60 5.54 6.30
C MET A 335 -7.90 5.88 5.57
N GLY A 336 -8.03 7.09 5.06
CA GLY A 336 -9.13 7.49 4.18
C GLY A 336 -9.02 6.81 2.81
N ALA A 337 -10.14 6.36 2.24
CA ALA A 337 -10.15 5.69 0.93
C ALA A 337 -9.99 6.65 -0.26
N TYR A 338 -9.71 6.08 -1.44
CA TYR A 338 -9.65 6.78 -2.72
C TYR A 338 -11.00 7.37 -3.16
N ASN A 339 -12.06 6.56 -3.07
CA ASN A 339 -13.35 6.85 -3.66
C ASN A 339 -14.11 7.97 -2.95
N ARG A 340 -15.21 8.40 -3.57
CA ARG A 340 -16.21 9.22 -2.90
C ARG A 340 -17.25 8.36 -2.18
N VAL A 341 -17.87 8.96 -1.17
CA VAL A 341 -19.06 8.44 -0.48
C VAL A 341 -20.06 9.57 -0.35
N TYR A 342 -21.27 9.39 -0.88
CA TYR A 342 -22.32 10.39 -0.94
C TYR A 342 -21.84 11.74 -1.53
N GLY A 343 -21.04 11.68 -2.59
CA GLY A 343 -20.54 12.85 -3.32
C GLY A 343 -19.28 13.51 -2.74
N GLU A 344 -18.80 13.10 -1.56
CA GLU A 344 -17.60 13.66 -0.92
C GLU A 344 -16.43 12.68 -0.96
N SER A 345 -15.20 13.18 -1.12
CA SER A 345 -14.00 12.33 -1.04
C SER A 345 -13.89 11.67 0.33
N ALA A 346 -13.69 10.35 0.40
CA ALA A 346 -13.59 9.64 1.67
C ALA A 346 -12.41 10.15 2.53
N SER A 347 -11.30 10.51 1.89
CA SER A 347 -10.13 11.12 2.52
C SER A 347 -10.31 12.60 2.92
N ALA A 348 -11.45 13.23 2.63
CA ALA A 348 -11.73 14.61 3.00
C ALA A 348 -13.21 14.84 3.34
N SER A 349 -13.93 13.83 3.83
CA SER A 349 -15.36 13.89 4.09
C SER A 349 -15.64 14.40 5.51
N PRO A 350 -16.41 15.50 5.69
CA PRO A 350 -16.84 15.95 7.01
C PRO A 350 -17.65 14.88 7.76
N LEU A 351 -18.52 14.15 7.05
CA LEU A 351 -19.32 13.08 7.64
C LEU A 351 -18.43 11.96 8.19
N LEU A 352 -17.52 11.43 7.36
CA LEU A 352 -16.70 10.29 7.75
C LEU A 352 -15.65 10.70 8.79
N LEU A 353 -14.83 11.69 8.48
CA LEU A 353 -13.64 12.00 9.25
C LEU A 353 -13.94 12.87 10.47
N LEU A 354 -14.88 13.82 10.40
CA LEU A 354 -15.19 14.68 11.54
C LEU A 354 -16.36 14.13 12.36
N ASP A 355 -17.52 13.94 11.75
CA ASP A 355 -18.74 13.62 12.49
C ASP A 355 -18.73 12.21 13.06
N LEU A 356 -18.42 11.20 12.24
CA LEU A 356 -18.34 9.81 12.70
C LEU A 356 -17.04 9.55 13.47
N LEU A 357 -15.90 9.67 12.80
CA LEU A 357 -14.61 9.23 13.35
C LEU A 357 -14.19 10.04 14.59
N ARG A 358 -14.15 11.38 14.50
CA ARG A 358 -13.68 12.24 15.59
C ARG A 358 -14.76 12.49 16.65
N LYS A 359 -15.95 12.93 16.26
CA LYS A 359 -16.99 13.36 17.22
C LYS A 359 -17.76 12.19 17.82
N GLN A 360 -18.27 11.27 17.00
CA GLN A 360 -19.10 10.17 17.50
C GLN A 360 -18.26 9.05 18.11
N TRP A 361 -17.21 8.59 17.44
CA TRP A 361 -16.38 7.47 17.92
C TRP A 361 -15.25 7.90 18.84
N GLY A 362 -14.88 9.19 18.84
CA GLY A 362 -13.89 9.76 19.76
C GLY A 362 -12.44 9.51 19.33
N PHE A 363 -12.17 9.22 18.06
CA PHE A 363 -10.82 8.90 17.56
C PHE A 363 -9.82 10.03 17.83
N GLN A 364 -8.68 9.71 18.46
CA GLN A 364 -7.60 10.66 18.78
C GLN A 364 -6.30 10.40 18.00
N GLY A 365 -6.29 9.37 17.14
CA GLY A 365 -5.11 8.97 16.35
C GLY A 365 -4.92 9.81 15.09
N GLN A 366 -4.05 9.34 14.19
CA GLN A 366 -3.76 10.00 12.91
C GLN A 366 -4.72 9.53 11.81
N VAL A 367 -5.24 10.46 11.00
CA VAL A 367 -5.84 10.12 9.70
C VAL A 367 -4.79 10.32 8.61
N VAL A 368 -4.58 9.30 7.80
CA VAL A 368 -3.72 9.35 6.61
C VAL A 368 -4.57 9.17 5.35
N SER A 369 -4.26 9.85 4.26
CA SER A 369 -4.91 9.57 2.97
C SER A 369 -4.35 8.28 2.36
N ASP A 370 -5.15 7.57 1.57
CA ASP A 370 -4.55 6.62 0.63
C ASP A 370 -3.66 7.35 -0.41
N CYS A 371 -2.78 6.61 -1.07
CA CYS A 371 -1.70 7.16 -1.88
C CYS A 371 -2.19 7.81 -3.16
N GLY A 372 -2.26 9.14 -3.17
CA GLY A 372 -2.84 9.93 -4.25
C GLY A 372 -4.31 10.36 -4.04
N ALA A 373 -4.97 9.92 -2.96
CA ALA A 373 -6.39 10.23 -2.72
C ALA A 373 -6.66 11.74 -2.54
N ILE A 374 -5.69 12.52 -2.08
CA ILE A 374 -5.81 13.99 -2.01
C ILE A 374 -5.74 14.63 -3.40
N ASN A 375 -4.93 14.06 -4.30
CA ASN A 375 -4.89 14.50 -5.69
C ASN A 375 -6.22 14.21 -6.40
N ASP A 376 -6.87 13.08 -6.06
CA ASP A 376 -8.16 12.74 -6.66
C ASP A 376 -9.25 13.77 -6.36
N ILE A 377 -9.20 14.49 -5.23
CA ILE A 377 -10.19 15.53 -4.90
C ILE A 377 -10.35 16.56 -6.04
N TRP A 378 -9.26 16.93 -6.73
CA TRP A 378 -9.30 17.91 -7.82
C TRP A 378 -9.15 17.27 -9.21
N MET A 379 -8.39 16.18 -9.36
CA MET A 379 -8.16 15.54 -10.67
C MET A 379 -9.12 14.41 -11.00
N GLY A 380 -9.25 13.42 -10.10
CA GLY A 380 -10.08 12.23 -10.33
C GLY A 380 -11.56 12.52 -10.16
N HIS A 381 -11.91 13.10 -9.01
CA HIS A 381 -13.28 13.42 -8.61
C HIS A 381 -13.77 14.79 -9.07
N ALA A 382 -12.84 15.70 -9.39
CA ALA A 382 -13.13 17.08 -9.79
C ALA A 382 -14.10 17.82 -8.84
N LEU A 383 -13.97 17.62 -7.52
CA LEU A 383 -14.80 18.28 -6.49
C LEU A 383 -14.45 19.75 -6.28
N VAL A 384 -13.24 20.14 -6.67
CA VAL A 384 -12.70 21.50 -6.54
C VAL A 384 -11.86 21.84 -7.77
N ALA A 385 -11.63 23.13 -8.01
CA ALA A 385 -11.00 23.58 -9.25
C ALA A 385 -9.46 23.62 -9.16
N THR A 386 -8.90 23.67 -7.95
CA THR A 386 -7.45 23.84 -7.77
C THR A 386 -6.86 22.90 -6.71
N PRO A 387 -5.57 22.55 -6.81
CA PRO A 387 -4.87 21.76 -5.81
C PRO A 387 -4.90 22.40 -4.40
N GLU A 388 -4.87 23.73 -4.29
CA GLU A 388 -4.98 24.43 -3.00
C GLU A 388 -6.32 24.24 -2.30
N GLU A 389 -7.41 24.21 -3.07
CA GLU A 389 -8.74 23.95 -2.52
C GLU A 389 -8.85 22.50 -2.04
N ALA A 390 -8.20 21.55 -2.73
CA ALA A 390 -8.16 20.15 -2.35
C ALA A 390 -7.41 19.95 -1.02
N VAL A 391 -6.18 20.45 -0.90
CA VAL A 391 -5.39 20.28 0.33
C VAL A 391 -5.99 21.03 1.52
N ALA A 392 -6.56 22.22 1.30
CA ALA A 392 -7.26 22.95 2.35
C ALA A 392 -8.49 22.19 2.84
N ARG A 393 -9.28 21.61 1.92
CA ARG A 393 -10.44 20.77 2.26
C ARG A 393 -10.00 19.54 3.06
N ALA A 394 -8.95 18.83 2.62
CA ALA A 394 -8.45 17.64 3.29
C ALA A 394 -8.03 17.91 4.75
N VAL A 395 -7.17 18.90 4.99
CA VAL A 395 -6.69 19.23 6.35
C VAL A 395 -7.83 19.72 7.25
N LYS A 396 -8.73 20.58 6.74
CA LYS A 396 -9.86 21.08 7.52
C LYS A 396 -10.86 19.99 7.88
N ASN A 397 -11.03 19.01 6.99
CA ASN A 397 -11.93 17.90 7.19
C ASN A 397 -11.27 16.72 7.91
N GLY A 398 -10.03 16.89 8.41
CA GLY A 398 -9.43 15.97 9.37
C GLY A 398 -8.47 14.93 8.80
N CYS A 399 -7.99 15.10 7.55
CA CYS A 399 -6.88 14.31 7.03
C CYS A 399 -5.54 14.92 7.47
N ASP A 400 -4.83 14.23 8.38
CA ASP A 400 -3.66 14.79 9.07
C ASP A 400 -2.36 14.60 8.28
N LEU A 401 -2.24 13.47 7.59
CA LEU A 401 -1.08 13.06 6.81
C LEU A 401 -1.50 12.70 5.39
N GLU A 402 -0.70 13.06 4.40
CA GLU A 402 -0.89 12.61 3.02
C GLU A 402 0.11 11.50 2.68
N CYS A 403 -0.36 10.40 2.07
CA CYS A 403 0.50 9.57 1.23
C CYS A 403 0.60 10.21 -0.17
N GLY A 404 1.70 10.90 -0.46
CA GLY A 404 1.84 11.66 -1.71
C GLY A 404 2.64 12.94 -1.56
N TYR A 405 2.21 13.99 -2.25
CA TYR A 405 2.98 15.23 -2.41
C TYR A 405 2.12 16.50 -2.47
N MET A 406 0.79 16.38 -2.53
CA MET A 406 -0.12 17.52 -2.66
C MET A 406 0.03 18.53 -1.53
N TYR A 407 0.33 18.09 -0.31
CA TYR A 407 0.44 18.93 0.88
C TYR A 407 1.60 19.95 0.79
N TYR A 408 2.53 19.82 -0.16
CA TYR A 408 3.41 20.93 -0.52
C TYR A 408 2.63 22.20 -0.96
N ALA A 409 1.41 22.06 -1.47
CA ALA A 409 0.52 23.17 -1.83
C ALA A 409 -0.13 23.87 -0.62
N LEU A 410 0.02 23.37 0.62
CA LEU A 410 -0.56 23.98 1.82
C LEU A 410 -0.07 25.42 2.03
N ALA A 411 1.18 25.71 1.70
CA ALA A 411 1.73 27.06 1.76
C ALA A 411 1.00 28.02 0.80
N SER A 412 0.64 27.56 -0.41
CA SER A 412 -0.21 28.32 -1.34
C SER A 412 -1.60 28.56 -0.76
N ALA A 413 -2.20 27.49 -0.22
CA ALA A 413 -3.55 27.51 0.31
C ALA A 413 -3.68 28.46 1.52
N LEU A 414 -2.64 28.56 2.37
CA LEU A 414 -2.53 29.55 3.44
C LEU A 414 -2.47 30.98 2.89
N ARG A 415 -1.66 31.25 1.85
CA ARG A 415 -1.61 32.59 1.22
C ARG A 415 -2.96 33.02 0.65
N ARG A 416 -3.74 32.05 0.15
CA ARG A 416 -5.08 32.25 -0.38
C ARG A 416 -6.15 32.33 0.72
N GLY A 417 -5.79 32.15 1.99
CA GLY A 417 -6.72 32.18 3.12
C GLY A 417 -7.70 31.01 3.16
N LEU A 418 -7.38 29.88 2.53
CA LEU A 418 -8.27 28.71 2.43
C LEU A 418 -8.27 27.84 3.71
N LEU A 419 -7.18 27.91 4.47
CA LEU A 419 -6.98 27.32 5.78
C LEU A 419 -6.10 28.22 6.65
N THR A 420 -5.93 27.85 7.91
CA THR A 420 -5.08 28.56 8.89
C THR A 420 -3.88 27.72 9.32
N VAL A 421 -2.89 28.36 9.96
CA VAL A 421 -1.78 27.61 10.58
C VAL A 421 -2.29 26.74 11.74
N ASP A 422 -3.34 27.15 12.44
CA ASP A 422 -3.95 26.34 13.51
C ASP A 422 -4.56 25.03 12.97
N ASP A 423 -5.06 25.02 11.72
CA ASP A 423 -5.50 23.79 11.06
C ASP A 423 -4.35 22.81 10.84
N ILE A 424 -3.18 23.31 10.43
CA ILE A 424 -1.94 22.54 10.28
C ILE A 424 -1.43 22.05 11.64
N ASP A 425 -1.42 22.91 12.66
CA ASP A 425 -0.96 22.56 14.01
C ASP A 425 -1.85 21.49 14.64
N ARG A 426 -3.17 21.52 14.38
CA ARG A 426 -4.10 20.47 14.81
C ARG A 426 -3.77 19.14 14.15
N ALA A 427 -3.56 19.11 12.85
CA ALA A 427 -3.20 17.89 12.12
C ALA A 427 -1.87 17.30 12.61
N LEU A 428 -0.86 18.14 12.79
CA LEU A 428 0.46 17.71 13.26
C LEU A 428 0.46 17.10 14.66
N ARG A 429 -0.45 17.52 15.55
CA ARG A 429 -0.55 16.92 16.89
C ARG A 429 -0.78 15.42 16.80
N HIS A 430 -1.66 14.98 15.91
CA HIS A 430 -1.96 13.56 15.74
C HIS A 430 -0.74 12.78 15.23
N SER A 431 -0.10 13.27 14.16
CA SER A 431 1.10 12.65 13.55
C SER A 431 2.28 12.57 14.53
N LEU A 432 2.59 13.68 15.21
CA LEU A 432 3.70 13.74 16.15
C LEU A 432 3.42 12.96 17.43
N ASN A 433 2.16 12.91 17.91
CA ASN A 433 1.77 12.06 19.03
C ASN A 433 2.16 10.59 18.75
N LEU A 434 1.94 10.09 17.54
CA LEU A 434 2.39 8.74 17.17
C LEU A 434 3.91 8.61 17.25
N ARG A 435 4.67 9.58 16.74
CA ARG A 435 6.16 9.54 16.79
C ARG A 435 6.70 9.46 18.22
N PHE A 436 6.12 10.23 19.14
CA PHE A 436 6.45 10.13 20.57
C PHE A 436 6.04 8.78 21.16
N ARG A 437 4.83 8.29 20.85
CA ARG A 437 4.37 6.97 21.33
C ARG A 437 5.14 5.81 20.70
N MET A 438 5.80 5.98 19.55
CA MET A 438 6.74 4.98 19.03
C MET A 438 8.12 5.04 19.73
N GLY A 439 8.33 5.98 20.65
CA GLY A 439 9.57 6.14 21.41
C GLY A 439 10.67 6.86 20.64
N MET A 440 10.39 7.44 19.47
CA MET A 440 11.42 8.00 18.57
C MET A 440 12.13 9.24 19.13
N LEU A 441 11.53 9.91 20.12
CA LEU A 441 12.06 11.12 20.76
C LEU A 441 12.36 10.91 22.25
N ASP A 442 12.42 9.65 22.69
CA ASP A 442 12.75 9.27 24.06
C ASP A 442 14.04 8.43 24.06
N PRO A 443 14.81 8.40 25.15
CA PRO A 443 15.97 7.52 25.25
C PRO A 443 15.56 6.05 25.12
N ASP A 444 16.31 5.26 24.34
CA ASP A 444 16.06 3.82 24.12
C ASP A 444 15.93 3.03 25.43
N ALA A 445 16.64 3.43 26.49
CA ALA A 445 16.56 2.80 27.80
C ALA A 445 15.15 2.84 28.43
N MET A 446 14.29 3.76 28.00
CA MET A 446 12.90 3.89 28.45
C MET A 446 11.91 3.12 27.57
N VAL A 447 12.27 2.81 26.33
CA VAL A 447 11.37 2.21 25.34
C VAL A 447 11.54 0.68 25.40
N PRO A 448 10.58 -0.09 25.93
CA PRO A 448 10.75 -1.53 26.17
C PRO A 448 11.10 -2.31 24.90
N TYR A 449 10.58 -1.85 23.77
CA TYR A 449 10.77 -2.46 22.47
C TYR A 449 12.12 -2.14 21.81
N ALA A 450 12.87 -1.15 22.30
CA ALA A 450 14.15 -0.71 21.71
C ALA A 450 15.25 -1.80 21.72
N ARG A 451 15.08 -2.84 22.53
CA ARG A 451 16.02 -3.95 22.68
C ARG A 451 15.74 -5.14 21.76
N ILE A 452 14.64 -5.10 21.00
CA ILE A 452 14.29 -6.17 20.06
C ILE A 452 15.26 -6.15 18.88
N THR A 453 15.85 -7.30 18.56
CA THR A 453 16.89 -7.43 17.53
C THR A 453 16.47 -8.38 16.42
N MET A 454 17.26 -8.42 15.34
CA MET A 454 17.07 -9.33 14.21
C MET A 454 17.11 -10.83 14.58
N ALA A 455 17.51 -11.20 15.79
CA ALA A 455 17.41 -12.59 16.28
C ALA A 455 15.96 -13.09 16.39
N GLU A 456 14.98 -12.18 16.52
CA GLU A 456 13.55 -12.52 16.54
C GLU A 456 13.00 -12.77 15.13
N LEU A 457 13.71 -12.38 14.07
CA LEU A 457 13.21 -12.48 12.71
C LEU A 457 13.08 -13.94 12.28
N ASN A 458 11.85 -14.35 11.95
CA ASN A 458 11.54 -15.71 11.55
C ASN A 458 12.10 -16.79 12.49
N SER A 459 11.99 -16.52 13.80
CA SER A 459 12.34 -17.49 14.85
C SER A 459 11.58 -18.81 14.66
N PRO A 460 12.07 -19.94 15.22
CA PRO A 460 11.37 -21.22 15.16
C PRO A 460 9.93 -21.15 15.66
N ASP A 461 9.66 -20.34 16.69
CA ASP A 461 8.33 -20.15 17.24
C ASP A 461 7.42 -19.35 16.28
N HIS A 462 7.95 -18.31 15.63
CA HIS A 462 7.20 -17.56 14.62
C HIS A 462 6.86 -18.44 13.41
N ALA A 463 7.81 -19.24 12.94
CA ALA A 463 7.60 -20.20 11.86
C ALA A 463 6.56 -21.26 12.25
N ALA A 464 6.60 -21.76 13.49
CA ALA A 464 5.62 -22.70 14.01
C ALA A 464 4.21 -22.08 14.08
N LEU A 465 4.10 -20.80 14.47
CA LEU A 465 2.83 -20.08 14.49
C LEU A 465 2.26 -19.89 13.07
N ALA A 466 3.09 -19.56 12.09
CA ALA A 466 2.67 -19.47 10.69
C ALA A 466 2.13 -20.81 10.18
N LEU A 467 2.82 -21.91 10.47
CA LEU A 467 2.38 -23.26 10.13
C LEU A 467 1.08 -23.66 10.85
N GLN A 468 0.94 -23.33 12.14
CA GLN A 468 -0.30 -23.56 12.89
C GLN A 468 -1.46 -22.80 12.26
N THR A 469 -1.23 -21.54 11.89
CA THR A 469 -2.24 -20.68 11.27
C THR A 469 -2.70 -21.29 9.94
N ALA A 470 -1.75 -21.71 9.08
CA ALA A 470 -2.06 -22.38 7.82
C ALA A 470 -2.86 -23.68 8.02
N ARG A 471 -2.57 -24.47 9.06
CA ARG A 471 -3.32 -25.69 9.36
C ARG A 471 -4.75 -25.40 9.82
N LYS A 472 -4.95 -24.33 10.60
CA LYS A 472 -6.27 -23.91 11.10
C LYS A 472 -7.12 -23.23 10.02
N SER A 473 -6.51 -22.65 8.98
CA SER A 473 -7.23 -21.89 7.94
C SER A 473 -7.81 -22.72 6.81
N ILE A 474 -7.34 -23.96 6.62
CA ILE A 474 -7.80 -24.81 5.51
C ILE A 474 -9.26 -25.24 5.74
N ALA A 475 -10.13 -24.87 4.80
CA ALA A 475 -11.54 -25.25 4.81
C ALA A 475 -11.79 -26.49 3.93
N LEU A 476 -12.34 -27.55 4.52
CA LEU A 476 -12.83 -28.71 3.77
C LEU A 476 -14.26 -28.44 3.27
N LEU A 477 -14.39 -28.06 2.00
CA LEU A 477 -15.69 -27.69 1.41
C LEU A 477 -16.58 -28.90 1.08
N LYS A 478 -15.97 -29.97 0.56
CA LYS A 478 -16.67 -31.21 0.17
C LYS A 478 -15.76 -32.41 0.44
N ASN A 479 -16.34 -33.50 0.93
CA ASN A 479 -15.68 -34.78 1.06
C ASN A 479 -16.67 -35.93 0.89
N THR A 480 -16.45 -36.76 -0.12
CA THR A 480 -17.28 -37.93 -0.46
C THR A 480 -16.67 -39.24 0.05
N GLY A 481 -15.68 -39.17 0.95
CA GLY A 481 -14.98 -40.32 1.53
C GLY A 481 -13.55 -40.51 1.02
N ALA A 482 -13.05 -39.62 0.15
CA ALA A 482 -11.69 -39.66 -0.37
C ALA A 482 -10.64 -39.17 0.64
N LEU A 483 -11.03 -38.28 1.56
CA LEU A 483 -10.15 -37.73 2.60
C LEU A 483 -10.53 -38.25 4.00
N PRO A 484 -9.54 -38.54 4.89
CA PRO A 484 -8.11 -38.51 4.62
C PRO A 484 -7.67 -39.65 3.69
N LEU A 485 -6.63 -39.40 2.89
CA LEU A 485 -6.09 -40.40 1.97
C LEU A 485 -5.61 -41.65 2.72
N ASP A 486 -6.02 -42.83 2.27
CA ASP A 486 -5.58 -44.09 2.83
C ASP A 486 -4.21 -44.49 2.28
N ARG A 487 -3.17 -44.12 3.04
CA ARG A 487 -1.76 -44.37 2.68
C ARG A 487 -1.44 -45.86 2.51
N ALA A 488 -2.18 -46.77 3.14
CA ALA A 488 -1.90 -48.20 3.01
C ALA A 488 -2.24 -48.74 1.60
N HIS A 489 -3.09 -48.02 0.87
CA HIS A 489 -3.58 -48.41 -0.45
C HIS A 489 -3.06 -47.54 -1.59
N LEU A 490 -2.21 -46.54 -1.30
CA LEU A 490 -1.58 -45.68 -2.29
C LEU A 490 -0.13 -46.11 -2.55
N LYS A 491 0.19 -46.34 -3.81
CA LYS A 491 1.57 -46.56 -4.30
C LYS A 491 2.07 -45.37 -5.11
N ARG A 492 1.18 -44.72 -5.84
CA ARG A 492 1.50 -43.56 -6.69
C ARG A 492 0.44 -42.47 -6.56
N LEU A 493 0.89 -41.24 -6.28
CA LEU A 493 0.07 -40.04 -6.18
C LEU A 493 0.48 -39.05 -7.28
N ALA A 494 -0.48 -38.57 -8.07
CA ALA A 494 -0.23 -37.49 -9.01
C ALA A 494 -0.59 -36.15 -8.39
N VAL A 495 0.37 -35.23 -8.31
CA VAL A 495 0.16 -33.84 -7.89
C VAL A 495 0.21 -32.97 -9.15
N ILE A 496 -0.91 -32.35 -9.50
CA ILE A 496 -1.10 -31.68 -10.80
C ILE A 496 -1.56 -30.24 -10.57
N GLY A 497 -1.07 -29.29 -11.36
CA GLY A 497 -1.62 -27.93 -11.40
C GLY A 497 -0.56 -26.85 -11.15
N ALA A 498 -0.79 -25.65 -11.71
CA ALA A 498 0.17 -24.55 -11.69
C ALA A 498 0.53 -24.07 -10.26
N ASN A 499 -0.36 -24.27 -9.29
CA ASN A 499 -0.13 -23.87 -7.90
C ASN A 499 0.57 -24.94 -7.07
N ALA A 500 0.82 -26.15 -7.61
CA ALA A 500 1.44 -27.25 -6.86
C ALA A 500 2.85 -26.88 -6.36
N ASP A 501 3.70 -26.36 -7.25
CA ASP A 501 5.09 -25.99 -6.94
C ASP A 501 5.32 -24.48 -7.06
N SER A 502 4.41 -23.69 -6.48
CA SER A 502 4.40 -22.22 -6.60
C SER A 502 4.68 -21.56 -5.25
N VAL A 503 5.83 -20.89 -5.14
CA VAL A 503 6.09 -19.94 -4.03
C VAL A 503 5.23 -18.69 -4.14
N PRO A 504 5.06 -18.04 -5.33
CA PRO A 504 4.20 -16.86 -5.45
C PRO A 504 2.77 -17.07 -4.90
N MET A 505 2.18 -18.24 -5.11
CA MET A 505 0.87 -18.58 -4.55
C MET A 505 0.84 -18.52 -3.01
N LEU A 506 1.90 -18.97 -2.33
CA LEU A 506 1.98 -18.93 -0.86
C LEU A 506 2.03 -17.50 -0.32
N LEU A 507 2.52 -16.55 -1.14
CA LEU A 507 2.82 -15.21 -0.69
C LEU A 507 1.60 -14.28 -0.67
N GLY A 508 0.59 -14.51 -1.51
CA GLY A 508 -0.45 -13.51 -1.73
C GLY A 508 0.15 -12.17 -2.20
N ASN A 509 -0.48 -11.04 -1.86
CA ASN A 509 0.06 -9.70 -2.04
C ASN A 509 0.47 -9.07 -0.70
N TYR A 510 1.13 -7.91 -0.70
CA TYR A 510 1.57 -7.24 0.54
C TYR A 510 2.39 -8.14 1.48
N ASN A 511 3.36 -8.86 0.92
CA ASN A 511 4.20 -9.84 1.61
C ASN A 511 5.65 -9.39 1.85
N GLY A 512 6.29 -10.07 2.80
CA GLY A 512 7.75 -10.12 2.92
C GLY A 512 8.32 -11.34 2.20
N VAL A 513 9.62 -11.58 2.35
CA VAL A 513 10.29 -12.75 1.75
C VAL A 513 10.37 -13.89 2.79
N PRO A 514 9.77 -15.07 2.56
CA PRO A 514 9.89 -16.18 3.49
C PRO A 514 11.30 -16.77 3.43
N LEU A 515 11.87 -17.15 4.59
CA LEU A 515 13.21 -17.74 4.65
C LEU A 515 13.23 -19.20 4.16
N HIS A 516 12.19 -19.96 4.49
CA HIS A 516 12.07 -21.39 4.21
C HIS A 516 10.66 -21.73 3.66
N PRO A 517 10.29 -21.25 2.45
CA PRO A 517 8.99 -21.56 1.88
C PRO A 517 8.86 -23.06 1.57
N VAL A 518 7.70 -23.63 1.88
CA VAL A 518 7.36 -25.03 1.55
C VAL A 518 6.18 -25.01 0.58
N THR A 519 6.43 -25.36 -0.69
CA THR A 519 5.36 -25.48 -1.70
C THR A 519 4.42 -26.64 -1.36
N ILE A 520 3.20 -26.62 -1.90
CA ILE A 520 2.24 -27.71 -1.67
C ILE A 520 2.82 -29.05 -2.14
N LEU A 521 3.50 -29.07 -3.29
CA LEU A 521 4.20 -30.24 -3.80
C LEU A 521 5.29 -30.72 -2.83
N GLN A 522 6.12 -29.81 -2.31
CA GLN A 522 7.18 -30.18 -1.37
C GLN A 522 6.58 -30.74 -0.07
N GLY A 523 5.56 -30.10 0.49
CA GLY A 523 4.86 -30.59 1.68
C GLY A 523 4.23 -31.97 1.48
N ILE A 524 3.67 -32.25 0.30
CA ILE A 524 3.15 -33.58 -0.05
C ILE A 524 4.29 -34.60 -0.15
N LYS A 525 5.40 -34.28 -0.79
CA LYS A 525 6.57 -35.17 -0.89
C LYS A 525 7.14 -35.50 0.49
N ASP A 526 7.29 -34.51 1.35
CA ASP A 526 7.77 -34.67 2.73
C ASP A 526 6.84 -35.58 3.54
N ALA A 527 5.52 -35.40 3.39
CA ALA A 527 4.53 -36.23 4.06
C ALA A 527 4.46 -37.66 3.51
N ALA A 528 4.63 -37.85 2.18
CA ALA A 528 4.54 -39.14 1.49
C ALA A 528 5.64 -40.12 1.92
N GLY A 529 6.86 -39.64 2.13
CA GLY A 529 8.02 -40.47 2.47
C GLY A 529 8.40 -41.46 1.36
N PRO A 530 9.31 -42.42 1.61
CA PRO A 530 9.90 -43.26 0.56
C PRO A 530 8.97 -44.34 -0.02
N GLY A 531 7.84 -44.63 0.64
CA GLY A 531 6.93 -45.72 0.27
C GLY A 531 5.80 -45.33 -0.71
N LEU A 532 5.64 -44.04 -0.99
CA LEU A 532 4.62 -43.50 -1.88
C LEU A 532 5.30 -42.67 -2.96
N GLU A 533 5.20 -43.10 -4.22
CA GLU A 533 5.74 -42.34 -5.34
C GLU A 533 4.86 -41.11 -5.59
N VAL A 534 5.46 -39.92 -5.61
CA VAL A 534 4.79 -38.67 -5.96
C VAL A 534 5.27 -38.21 -7.33
N VAL A 535 4.37 -38.23 -8.31
CA VAL A 535 4.62 -37.68 -9.65
C VAL A 535 3.98 -36.29 -9.77
N HIS A 536 4.63 -35.39 -10.52
CA HIS A 536 4.19 -34.01 -10.67
C HIS A 536 4.04 -33.63 -12.13
N ALA A 537 3.02 -32.84 -12.45
CA ALA A 537 2.87 -32.17 -13.73
C ALA A 537 2.20 -30.79 -13.53
N ALA A 538 2.65 -29.76 -14.26
CA ALA A 538 2.05 -28.43 -14.14
C ALA A 538 0.59 -28.39 -14.63
N GLY A 539 0.22 -29.26 -15.58
CA GLY A 539 -1.15 -29.42 -16.07
C GLY A 539 -1.67 -28.28 -16.96
N GLY A 540 -1.17 -27.06 -16.82
CA GLY A 540 -1.57 -25.91 -17.64
C GLY A 540 -1.41 -24.57 -16.91
N PRO A 541 -1.72 -23.45 -17.58
CA PRO A 541 -1.72 -22.13 -16.95
C PRO A 541 -2.93 -21.92 -16.04
N LEU A 542 -2.83 -21.00 -15.07
CA LEU A 542 -3.96 -20.58 -14.24
C LEU A 542 -5.05 -19.91 -15.09
N ALA A 543 -4.68 -19.06 -16.05
CA ALA A 543 -5.57 -18.39 -16.97
C ALA A 543 -4.87 -18.19 -18.34
N VAL A 544 -5.65 -17.92 -19.39
CA VAL A 544 -5.14 -17.69 -20.76
C VAL A 544 -5.48 -16.28 -21.23
N ARG A 545 -4.73 -15.75 -22.20
CA ARG A 545 -5.09 -14.46 -22.80
C ARG A 545 -6.35 -14.59 -23.66
N PRO A 546 -7.08 -13.49 -23.89
CA PRO A 546 -8.19 -13.50 -24.85
C PRO A 546 -7.76 -14.06 -26.21
N GLY A 547 -8.45 -15.09 -26.69
CA GLY A 547 -8.18 -15.76 -27.97
C GLY A 547 -7.15 -16.90 -27.93
N GLU A 548 -6.42 -17.09 -26.83
CA GLU A 548 -5.58 -18.26 -26.64
C GLU A 548 -6.42 -19.47 -26.22
N ILE A 549 -6.10 -20.65 -26.75
CA ILE A 549 -6.79 -21.91 -26.44
C ILE A 549 -5.81 -22.82 -25.70
N PHE A 550 -6.21 -23.25 -24.50
CA PHE A 550 -5.55 -24.31 -23.75
C PHE A 550 -6.54 -25.45 -23.53
N GLY A 551 -6.11 -26.69 -23.74
CA GLY A 551 -6.99 -27.86 -23.68
C GLY A 551 -6.26 -29.16 -24.01
N GLU A 552 -7.01 -30.19 -24.38
CA GLU A 552 -6.49 -31.56 -24.54
C GLU A 552 -5.30 -31.65 -25.50
N GLU A 553 -5.23 -30.87 -26.58
CA GLU A 553 -4.08 -30.95 -27.51
C GLU A 553 -2.79 -30.33 -26.97
N SER A 554 -2.85 -29.63 -25.83
CA SER A 554 -1.68 -28.99 -25.22
C SER A 554 -0.75 -30.02 -24.58
N PRO A 555 0.58 -29.98 -24.84
CA PRO A 555 1.53 -30.95 -24.27
C PRO A 555 1.46 -31.09 -22.74
N ALA A 556 1.37 -29.97 -22.02
CA ALA A 556 1.26 -29.95 -20.55
C ALA A 556 -0.04 -30.61 -20.04
N PHE A 557 -1.13 -30.51 -20.82
CA PHE A 557 -2.40 -31.16 -20.51
C PHE A 557 -2.27 -32.68 -20.66
N GLN A 558 -1.66 -33.15 -21.75
CA GLN A 558 -1.45 -34.58 -22.01
C GLN A 558 -0.49 -35.22 -20.99
N GLU A 559 0.56 -34.50 -20.60
CA GLU A 559 1.46 -34.93 -19.53
C GLU A 559 0.71 -35.15 -18.21
N ALA A 560 -0.13 -34.19 -17.81
CA ALA A 560 -0.96 -34.30 -16.61
C ALA A 560 -1.94 -35.49 -16.70
N LEU A 561 -2.59 -35.71 -17.83
CA LEU A 561 -3.46 -36.88 -18.03
C LEU A 561 -2.70 -38.20 -17.96
N ALA A 562 -1.51 -38.28 -18.52
CA ALA A 562 -0.67 -39.48 -18.44
C ALA A 562 -0.27 -39.76 -16.98
N GLY A 563 0.14 -38.72 -16.24
CA GLY A 563 0.42 -38.80 -14.81
C GLY A 563 -0.78 -39.31 -14.02
N ALA A 564 -1.95 -38.71 -14.22
CA ALA A 564 -3.20 -39.09 -13.56
C ALA A 564 -3.60 -40.55 -13.82
N ARG A 565 -3.57 -41.00 -15.08
CA ARG A 565 -3.91 -42.39 -15.45
C ARG A 565 -3.01 -43.42 -14.76
N SER A 566 -1.75 -43.05 -14.53
CA SER A 566 -0.75 -43.91 -13.90
C SER A 566 -0.77 -43.89 -12.37
N ALA A 567 -1.53 -42.99 -11.75
CA ALA A 567 -1.61 -42.83 -10.29
C ALA A 567 -2.83 -43.53 -9.69
N ASP A 568 -2.80 -43.75 -8.37
CA ASP A 568 -3.92 -44.28 -7.60
C ASP A 568 -4.92 -43.18 -7.22
N ALA A 569 -4.42 -41.95 -7.02
CA ALA A 569 -5.22 -40.75 -6.78
C ALA A 569 -4.52 -39.51 -7.38
N VAL A 570 -5.31 -38.46 -7.59
CA VAL A 570 -4.85 -37.16 -8.10
C VAL A 570 -5.13 -36.08 -7.07
N ILE A 571 -4.15 -35.24 -6.79
CA ILE A 571 -4.33 -33.96 -6.12
C ILE A 571 -4.13 -32.86 -7.16
N PHE A 572 -5.22 -32.21 -7.56
CA PHE A 572 -5.18 -31.02 -8.40
C PHE A 572 -5.05 -29.77 -7.53
N VAL A 573 -4.02 -28.97 -7.74
CA VAL A 573 -3.71 -27.74 -6.99
C VAL A 573 -3.86 -26.55 -7.92
N GLY A 574 -4.96 -25.82 -7.78
CA GLY A 574 -5.38 -24.76 -8.69
C GLY A 574 -6.00 -23.56 -7.98
N GLY A 575 -6.99 -22.95 -8.61
CA GLY A 575 -7.57 -21.68 -8.17
C GLY A 575 -6.94 -20.50 -8.91
N ILE A 576 -6.82 -19.35 -8.25
CA ILE A 576 -6.04 -18.21 -8.71
C ILE A 576 -4.99 -17.84 -7.65
N ASP A 577 -4.13 -16.88 -7.96
CA ASP A 577 -3.16 -16.32 -7.01
C ASP A 577 -3.05 -14.79 -7.19
N ALA A 578 -2.20 -14.16 -6.38
CA ALA A 578 -1.99 -12.72 -6.39
C ALA A 578 -1.31 -12.17 -7.67
N GLN A 579 -1.02 -13.02 -8.66
CA GLN A 579 -0.61 -12.57 -10.00
C GLN A 579 -1.81 -12.27 -10.90
N LEU A 580 -3.00 -12.76 -10.54
CA LEU A 580 -4.25 -12.58 -11.29
C LEU A 580 -5.24 -11.66 -10.57
N GLU A 581 -5.23 -11.65 -9.24
CA GLU A 581 -6.06 -10.78 -8.42
C GLU A 581 -5.23 -9.85 -7.53
N GLY A 582 -5.59 -8.58 -7.47
CA GLY A 582 -4.92 -7.62 -6.60
C GLY A 582 -5.18 -6.18 -6.97
N GLU A 583 -4.37 -5.29 -6.39
CA GLU A 583 -4.54 -3.85 -6.46
C GLU A 583 -4.06 -3.25 -7.79
N GLU A 584 -4.95 -2.54 -8.48
CA GLU A 584 -4.68 -1.77 -9.71
C GLU A 584 -3.77 -2.49 -10.74
N MET A 585 -3.97 -3.79 -10.90
CA MET A 585 -3.05 -4.62 -11.67
C MET A 585 -3.34 -4.60 -13.17
N LYS A 586 -2.28 -4.65 -13.99
CA LYS A 586 -2.39 -4.91 -15.44
C LYS A 586 -2.37 -6.41 -15.70
N VAL A 587 -3.54 -7.04 -15.62
CA VAL A 587 -3.71 -8.49 -15.84
C VAL A 587 -4.26 -8.73 -17.25
N PRO A 588 -3.45 -9.22 -18.21
CA PRO A 588 -3.86 -9.37 -19.61
C PRO A 588 -4.52 -10.73 -19.88
N PHE A 589 -5.20 -11.30 -18.89
CA PHE A 589 -5.81 -12.63 -18.97
C PHE A 589 -7.33 -12.52 -19.01
N ASP A 590 -7.96 -13.44 -19.73
CA ASP A 590 -9.42 -13.51 -19.81
C ASP A 590 -10.02 -13.78 -18.41
N GLY A 591 -11.05 -13.03 -18.06
CA GLY A 591 -11.68 -13.08 -16.74
C GLY A 591 -11.18 -12.02 -15.74
N PHE A 592 -10.28 -11.11 -16.14
CA PHE A 592 -9.68 -10.10 -15.25
C PHE A 592 -9.62 -8.71 -15.88
N ALA A 593 -9.75 -7.67 -15.06
CA ALA A 593 -9.65 -6.26 -15.47
C ALA A 593 -9.16 -5.39 -14.30
N GLY A 594 -7.98 -4.78 -14.43
CA GLY A 594 -7.43 -3.88 -13.39
C GLY A 594 -7.13 -4.56 -12.04
N GLY A 595 -6.94 -5.89 -12.04
CA GLY A 595 -6.77 -6.70 -10.84
C GLY A 595 -8.08 -7.27 -10.27
N ASP A 596 -9.23 -6.70 -10.64
CA ASP A 596 -10.53 -7.31 -10.39
C ASP A 596 -10.81 -8.47 -11.35
N ARG A 597 -11.75 -9.32 -10.96
CA ARG A 597 -12.30 -10.37 -11.81
C ARG A 597 -13.52 -9.86 -12.56
N THR A 598 -13.71 -10.34 -13.80
CA THR A 598 -14.91 -10.02 -14.59
C THR A 598 -15.98 -11.11 -14.50
N ARG A 599 -15.63 -12.26 -13.92
CA ARG A 599 -16.49 -13.42 -13.67
C ARG A 599 -16.01 -14.16 -12.42
N ILE A 600 -16.90 -14.91 -11.78
CA ILE A 600 -16.62 -15.52 -10.46
C ILE A 600 -16.26 -17.01 -10.55
N GLU A 601 -16.41 -17.64 -11.72
CA GLU A 601 -16.05 -19.02 -11.96
C GLU A 601 -14.53 -19.25 -11.99
N LEU A 602 -14.12 -20.49 -11.73
CA LEU A 602 -12.75 -20.93 -11.95
C LEU A 602 -12.33 -20.64 -13.41
N PRO A 603 -11.08 -20.18 -13.67
CA PRO A 603 -10.64 -19.98 -15.04
C PRO A 603 -10.80 -21.23 -15.91
N ALA A 604 -11.37 -21.05 -17.11
CA ALA A 604 -11.76 -22.14 -18.00
C ALA A 604 -10.69 -23.22 -18.27
N PRO A 605 -9.39 -22.90 -18.44
CA PRO A 605 -8.34 -23.90 -18.62
C PRO A 605 -8.29 -24.96 -17.51
N GLN A 606 -8.55 -24.55 -16.27
CA GLN A 606 -8.48 -25.43 -15.10
C GLN A 606 -9.71 -26.34 -15.01
N THR A 607 -10.92 -25.80 -15.23
CA THR A 607 -12.14 -26.62 -15.31
C THR A 607 -12.06 -27.65 -16.44
N ALA A 608 -11.47 -27.29 -17.59
CA ALA A 608 -11.25 -28.23 -18.69
C ALA A 608 -10.33 -29.39 -18.28
N LEU A 609 -9.23 -29.09 -17.58
CA LEU A 609 -8.32 -30.13 -17.07
C LEU A 609 -8.98 -30.99 -15.99
N LEU A 610 -9.69 -30.40 -15.04
CA LEU A 610 -10.41 -31.13 -13.99
C LEU A 610 -11.44 -32.10 -14.56
N ARG A 611 -12.16 -31.72 -15.63
CA ARG A 611 -13.08 -32.62 -16.36
C ARG A 611 -12.35 -33.84 -16.92
N ALA A 612 -11.21 -33.62 -17.56
CA ALA A 612 -10.44 -34.71 -18.16
C ALA A 612 -9.77 -35.59 -17.09
N LEU A 613 -9.33 -35.02 -15.97
CA LEU A 613 -8.81 -35.76 -14.81
C LEU A 613 -9.91 -36.63 -14.18
N HIS A 614 -11.10 -36.08 -13.95
CA HIS A 614 -12.24 -36.82 -13.43
C HIS A 614 -12.65 -37.98 -14.36
N ALA A 615 -12.63 -37.75 -15.68
CA ALA A 615 -12.93 -38.78 -16.69
C ALA A 615 -11.97 -39.99 -16.67
N THR A 616 -10.81 -39.90 -15.99
CA THR A 616 -9.92 -41.06 -15.79
C THR A 616 -10.50 -42.11 -14.82
N GLY A 617 -11.53 -41.76 -14.05
CA GLY A 617 -12.11 -42.61 -13.01
C GLY A 617 -11.26 -42.71 -11.74
N LYS A 618 -10.16 -41.95 -11.65
CA LYS A 618 -9.33 -41.86 -10.46
C LYS A 618 -9.97 -40.90 -9.44
N PRO A 619 -9.80 -41.11 -8.12
CA PRO A 619 -10.12 -40.11 -7.13
C PRO A 619 -9.35 -38.81 -7.41
N VAL A 620 -10.07 -37.69 -7.52
CA VAL A 620 -9.50 -36.36 -7.74
C VAL A 620 -9.82 -35.47 -6.54
N ILE A 621 -8.78 -34.99 -5.88
CA ILE A 621 -8.87 -34.03 -4.77
C ILE A 621 -8.50 -32.66 -5.34
N PHE A 622 -9.43 -31.70 -5.29
CA PHE A 622 -9.15 -30.33 -5.69
C PHE A 622 -8.77 -29.48 -4.47
N VAL A 623 -7.56 -28.91 -4.51
CA VAL A 623 -7.08 -27.87 -3.60
C VAL A 623 -7.19 -26.52 -4.32
N ASN A 624 -8.13 -25.69 -3.87
CA ASN A 624 -8.32 -24.33 -4.36
C ASN A 624 -7.50 -23.34 -3.53
N CYS A 625 -6.53 -22.66 -4.14
CA CYS A 625 -5.61 -21.73 -3.48
C CYS A 625 -6.00 -20.24 -3.58
N SER A 626 -7.22 -19.95 -4.03
CA SER A 626 -7.65 -18.58 -4.32
C SER A 626 -7.85 -17.72 -3.08
N GLY A 627 -7.51 -16.43 -3.18
CA GLY A 627 -7.93 -15.42 -2.21
C GLY A 627 -9.37 -14.98 -2.44
N SER A 628 -9.76 -14.73 -3.70
CA SER A 628 -11.17 -14.49 -4.06
C SER A 628 -12.07 -15.71 -3.85
N ALA A 629 -13.35 -15.44 -3.62
CA ALA A 629 -14.39 -16.47 -3.70
C ALA A 629 -14.55 -16.98 -5.14
N ILE A 630 -14.44 -18.29 -5.35
CA ILE A 630 -14.55 -18.94 -6.65
C ILE A 630 -15.87 -19.73 -6.72
N ALA A 631 -16.70 -19.42 -7.71
CA ALA A 631 -17.81 -20.29 -8.09
C ALA A 631 -17.27 -21.54 -8.80
N MET A 632 -17.66 -22.71 -8.29
CA MET A 632 -17.15 -24.00 -8.74
C MET A 632 -18.31 -24.95 -9.08
N PRO A 633 -19.24 -24.59 -9.98
CA PRO A 633 -20.48 -25.35 -10.17
C PRO A 633 -20.22 -26.76 -10.68
N TRP A 634 -19.37 -26.91 -11.70
CA TRP A 634 -19.08 -28.24 -12.24
C TRP A 634 -18.26 -29.08 -11.24
N GLU A 635 -17.26 -28.49 -10.61
CA GLU A 635 -16.42 -29.18 -9.63
C GLU A 635 -17.24 -29.61 -8.40
N ALA A 636 -18.17 -28.77 -7.92
CA ALA A 636 -19.06 -29.10 -6.82
C ALA A 636 -19.99 -30.29 -7.13
N ASP A 637 -20.44 -30.43 -8.37
CA ASP A 637 -21.31 -31.55 -8.78
C ASP A 637 -20.53 -32.85 -9.02
N ASN A 638 -19.26 -32.77 -9.44
CA ASN A 638 -18.54 -33.93 -10.01
C ASN A 638 -17.34 -34.41 -9.18
N LEU A 639 -16.74 -33.60 -8.30
CA LEU A 639 -15.56 -33.97 -7.50
C LEU A 639 -15.90 -34.42 -6.07
#